data_AF-A0A838VRK1-F1
#
_entry.id   AF-A0A838VRK1-F1
#
_cell.length_a   1.000
_cell.length_b   1.000
_cell.length_c   1.000
_cell.angle_alpha   90.00
_cell.angle_beta   90.00
_cell.angle_gamma   90.00
#
_symmetry.space_group_name_H-M   'P 1'
#
loop_
_entity.id
_entity.type
_entity.pdbx_description
1 polymer ?
#
loop_
_entity_poly.entity_id
_entity_poly.type
_entity_poly.pdbx_seq_one_letter_code
_entity_poly.pdbx_strand_id
1 'polypeptide(L)'
;MKLKFDSKLAYQLEAIQSVTDLFEGMPQEQSELEINFGETDSTLFNEFGIGNKLMLSNEQILQNLHSIQARNQVLKSRILIEEKALYKFPNFSIEMETGTGKTYVYLRTIFELNKLYGFKKFIIVVPSVAIREGVVNSIKIIKDHFKGLYDNVAFDSFVYQSKDLSRVRQFAVNNEVQIMIINIQAFQKDAGDDVNYATLTNEQIKRLNVIHQEQDKMSGRRPIEYVQSTHPVLIIDEPQSVDSTPKSQRAISNLNPLFAIRYSATHTNPYNLLYQLDPIRAYDMKLVKQIEVVDASGGQDFNKTMVRLDAVGYWPKTSKTPQAKITVFVDTPNGPREKQIKVKHGTDLTKHTNRSDYEGYLLININAEPGNEYIEFQNGVVVEPFREADGVSDERMKSQLQQTIEQHFAKEKKLKDKGIKVLSLFFIDHVKSYRQFDENGNRQKGKIAVWFEELYTEISNKPLYKGLLPYTADVVHDGYFSADKSRGKVVEELDTTGSTAKDDETYELIMQDKERLLSIEEPLRFIFSHSALREGWDNPNVFQICTLREMGTDRERRQTIGRGLRLPVNQDGDRIFDEQVNRLTVIANETFENFARGLQSEIETAIDPSGEFKFGRIPQIAFTSLLNTDGTRYLSQEESKVLWEHI
;
A
#
# COMPACT_ATOMS: atom_id res chain seq x y z
N MET A 1 5.88 -16.02 19.27
CA MET A 1 5.17 -16.88 18.28
C MET A 1 6.01 -16.93 17.01
N LYS A 2 6.07 -18.05 16.28
CA LYS A 2 6.73 -18.10 14.96
C LYS A 2 5.69 -18.32 13.86
N LEU A 3 5.74 -17.54 12.78
CA LEU A 3 4.86 -17.74 11.63
C LEU A 3 5.22 -19.02 10.86
N LYS A 4 4.21 -19.81 10.45
CA LYS A 4 4.41 -20.94 9.55
C LYS A 4 4.20 -20.50 8.09
N PHE A 5 5.09 -20.93 7.20
CA PHE A 5 4.99 -20.66 5.77
C PHE A 5 4.49 -21.90 5.03
N ASP A 6 3.51 -21.70 4.15
CA ASP A 6 3.09 -22.73 3.21
C ASP A 6 3.80 -22.53 1.87
N SER A 7 4.62 -23.50 1.48
CA SER A 7 5.38 -23.49 0.23
C SER A 7 4.59 -23.99 -0.98
N LYS A 8 3.36 -24.48 -0.78
CA LYS A 8 2.55 -25.16 -1.80
C LYS A 8 1.39 -24.31 -2.33
N LEU A 9 1.30 -23.05 -1.94
CA LEU A 9 0.26 -22.14 -2.42
C LEU A 9 0.38 -21.94 -3.94
N ALA A 10 -0.60 -22.46 -4.69
CA ALA A 10 -0.57 -22.51 -6.16
C ALA A 10 -0.34 -21.14 -6.80
N TYR A 11 -1.11 -20.12 -6.38
CA TYR A 11 -0.99 -18.76 -6.91
C TYR A 11 0.39 -18.12 -6.68
N GLN A 12 1.10 -18.51 -5.61
CA GLN A 12 2.47 -18.07 -5.36
C GLN A 12 3.46 -18.79 -6.28
N LEU A 13 3.27 -20.10 -6.45
CA LEU A 13 4.08 -20.90 -7.37
C LEU A 13 3.93 -20.44 -8.81
N GLU A 14 2.70 -20.14 -9.25
CA GLU A 14 2.41 -19.61 -10.59
C GLU A 14 3.10 -18.26 -10.83
N ALA A 15 3.05 -17.35 -9.85
CA ALA A 15 3.75 -16.06 -9.94
C ALA A 15 5.28 -16.24 -10.05
N ILE A 16 5.87 -17.14 -9.26
CA ILE A 16 7.31 -17.45 -9.31
C ILE A 16 7.67 -18.08 -10.65
N GLN A 17 6.89 -19.07 -11.08
CA GLN A 17 7.08 -19.79 -12.34
C GLN A 17 7.00 -18.84 -13.54
N SER A 18 6.09 -17.86 -13.49
CA SER A 18 5.98 -16.84 -14.53
C SER A 18 7.25 -16.00 -14.69
N VAL A 19 8.08 -15.90 -13.65
CA VAL A 19 9.40 -15.27 -13.75
C VAL A 19 10.44 -16.25 -14.25
N THR A 20 10.49 -17.48 -13.71
CA THR A 20 11.54 -18.44 -14.07
C THR A 20 11.43 -18.88 -15.53
N ASP A 21 10.21 -19.02 -16.06
CA ASP A 21 9.96 -19.46 -17.43
C ASP A 21 10.42 -18.41 -18.48
N LEU A 22 10.65 -17.15 -18.08
CA LEU A 22 11.25 -16.15 -18.98
C LEU A 22 12.62 -16.60 -19.50
N PHE A 23 13.33 -17.37 -18.69
CA PHE A 23 14.70 -17.78 -18.95
C PHE A 23 14.82 -19.25 -19.36
N GLU A 24 13.69 -19.88 -19.73
CA GLU A 24 13.70 -21.21 -20.32
C GLU A 24 14.58 -21.23 -21.58
N GLY A 25 15.45 -22.24 -21.68
CA GLY A 25 16.49 -22.34 -22.71
C GLY A 25 17.88 -21.90 -22.24
N MET A 26 18.04 -21.32 -21.05
CA MET A 26 19.35 -21.19 -20.42
C MET A 26 19.89 -22.57 -19.99
N PRO A 27 21.21 -22.80 -20.05
CA PRO A 27 21.82 -24.00 -19.49
C PRO A 27 21.51 -24.07 -17.99
N GLN A 28 20.97 -25.20 -17.51
CA GLN A 28 20.85 -25.44 -16.07
C GLN A 28 22.25 -25.58 -15.46
N GLU A 29 22.41 -25.09 -14.23
CA GLU A 29 23.65 -25.28 -13.47
C GLU A 29 23.87 -26.80 -13.29
N GLN A 30 24.82 -27.36 -14.05
CA GLN A 30 25.22 -28.75 -13.87
C GLN A 30 25.90 -28.87 -12.51
N SER A 31 25.52 -29.91 -11.75
CA SER A 31 26.14 -30.28 -10.48
C SER A 31 27.68 -30.21 -10.55
N GLU A 32 28.31 -29.66 -9.52
CA GLU A 32 29.76 -29.41 -9.30
C GLU A 32 30.73 -30.61 -9.50
N LEU A 33 30.32 -31.70 -10.16
CA LEU A 33 31.11 -32.93 -10.32
C LEU A 33 31.86 -33.07 -11.65
N GLU A 34 31.76 -32.10 -12.57
CA GLU A 34 32.67 -32.01 -13.72
C GLU A 34 33.55 -30.76 -13.61
N ILE A 35 34.60 -30.85 -12.79
CA ILE A 35 35.68 -29.86 -12.81
C ILE A 35 36.50 -30.07 -14.09
N ASN A 36 36.07 -29.41 -15.18
CA ASN A 36 36.90 -29.25 -16.36
C ASN A 36 37.95 -28.16 -16.08
N PHE A 37 39.12 -28.57 -15.59
CA PHE A 37 40.31 -27.73 -15.33
C PHE A 37 40.93 -27.05 -16.58
N GLY A 38 40.22 -27.01 -17.70
CA GLY A 38 40.77 -26.63 -19.00
C GLY A 38 40.45 -25.21 -19.47
N GLU A 39 39.17 -24.79 -19.47
CA GLU A 39 38.79 -23.68 -20.36
C GLU A 39 37.55 -22.84 -19.97
N THR A 40 36.89 -23.05 -18.82
CA THR A 40 35.59 -22.41 -18.51
C THR A 40 35.45 -21.93 -17.07
N ASP A 41 36.26 -20.95 -16.66
CA ASP A 41 35.95 -20.13 -15.47
C ASP A 41 36.47 -18.68 -15.56
N SER A 42 37.27 -18.35 -16.59
CA SER A 42 37.87 -17.02 -16.78
C SER A 42 36.87 -15.90 -17.13
N THR A 43 35.60 -16.22 -17.35
CA THR A 43 34.60 -15.25 -17.80
C THR A 43 33.58 -14.86 -16.73
N LEU A 44 33.44 -15.60 -15.62
CA LEU A 44 32.57 -15.22 -14.48
C LEU A 44 33.25 -14.22 -13.55
N PHE A 45 34.58 -14.29 -13.47
CA PHE A 45 35.42 -13.35 -12.76
C PHE A 45 35.75 -12.15 -13.64
N ASN A 46 35.42 -10.94 -13.18
CA ASN A 46 35.85 -9.67 -13.76
C ASN A 46 36.82 -8.96 -12.80
N GLU A 47 37.37 -7.81 -13.21
CA GLU A 47 38.33 -7.03 -12.39
C GLU A 47 37.80 -6.71 -10.97
N PHE A 48 36.48 -6.70 -10.79
CA PHE A 48 35.80 -6.27 -9.57
C PHE A 48 35.12 -7.41 -8.77
N GLY A 49 35.02 -8.63 -9.31
CA GLY A 49 34.37 -9.78 -8.66
C GLY A 49 33.61 -10.70 -9.61
N ILE A 50 32.45 -11.19 -9.17
CA ILE A 50 31.60 -12.15 -9.89
C ILE A 50 30.34 -11.42 -10.39
N GLY A 51 30.04 -11.56 -11.68
CA GLY A 51 28.84 -11.00 -12.29
C GLY A 51 27.85 -12.06 -12.78
N ASN A 52 26.56 -11.75 -12.69
CA ASN A 52 25.53 -12.55 -13.33
C ASN A 52 25.67 -12.47 -14.86
N LYS A 53 25.14 -13.48 -15.55
CA LYS A 53 25.12 -13.52 -17.02
C LYS A 53 23.77 -13.97 -17.54
N LEU A 54 23.36 -13.38 -18.65
CA LEU A 54 22.18 -13.77 -19.40
C LEU A 54 22.63 -14.25 -20.79
N MET A 55 22.42 -15.53 -21.09
CA MET A 55 22.86 -16.16 -22.35
C MET A 55 21.76 -16.25 -23.41
N LEU A 56 20.57 -15.73 -23.12
CA LEU A 56 19.45 -15.70 -24.06
C LEU A 56 19.43 -14.41 -24.87
N SER A 57 19.00 -14.51 -26.13
CA SER A 57 18.74 -13.33 -26.96
C SER A 57 17.42 -12.67 -26.54
N ASN A 58 17.28 -11.39 -26.86
CA ASN A 58 16.04 -10.65 -26.56
C ASN A 58 14.82 -11.25 -27.30
N GLU A 59 15.04 -11.84 -28.48
CA GLU A 59 14.00 -12.52 -29.25
C GLU A 59 13.50 -13.77 -28.53
N GLN A 60 14.39 -14.58 -27.95
CA GLN A 60 13.99 -15.76 -27.19
C GLN A 60 13.23 -15.37 -25.91
N ILE A 61 13.69 -14.34 -25.19
CA ILE A 61 13.00 -13.84 -24.00
C ILE A 61 11.61 -13.30 -24.35
N LEU A 62 11.47 -12.62 -25.49
CA LEU A 62 10.18 -12.13 -25.96
C LEU A 62 9.21 -13.28 -26.32
N GLN A 63 9.71 -14.36 -26.91
CA GLN A 63 8.91 -15.56 -27.19
C GLN A 63 8.44 -16.24 -25.89
N ASN A 64 9.34 -16.39 -24.92
CA ASN A 64 9.02 -16.94 -23.61
C ASN A 64 7.98 -16.06 -22.90
N LEU A 65 8.16 -14.73 -22.93
CA LEU A 65 7.21 -13.74 -22.40
C LEU A 65 5.82 -13.92 -23.00
N HIS A 66 5.69 -14.05 -24.33
CA HIS A 66 4.38 -14.22 -24.98
C HIS A 66 3.67 -15.51 -24.54
N SER A 67 4.43 -16.59 -24.33
CA SER A 67 3.90 -17.87 -23.87
C SER A 67 3.37 -17.76 -22.44
N ILE A 68 4.09 -17.06 -21.56
CA ILE A 68 3.67 -16.75 -20.19
C ILE A 68 2.42 -15.86 -20.18
N GLN A 69 2.40 -14.82 -21.02
CA GLN A 69 1.28 -13.88 -21.08
C GLN A 69 0.00 -14.56 -21.56
N ALA A 70 0.09 -15.46 -22.54
CA ALA A 70 -1.04 -16.27 -22.98
C ALA A 70 -1.54 -17.20 -21.87
N ARG A 71 -0.62 -17.93 -21.19
CA ARG A 71 -0.97 -18.84 -20.08
C ARG A 71 -1.67 -18.10 -18.93
N ASN A 72 -1.20 -16.91 -18.59
CA ASN A 72 -1.71 -16.13 -17.46
C ASN A 72 -2.85 -15.17 -17.82
N GLN A 73 -3.31 -15.20 -19.08
CA GLN A 73 -4.40 -14.35 -19.59
C GLN A 73 -4.14 -12.85 -19.38
N VAL A 74 -2.89 -12.42 -19.60
CA VAL A 74 -2.51 -11.01 -19.56
C VAL A 74 -2.17 -10.51 -20.97
N LEU A 75 -2.31 -9.22 -21.21
CA LEU A 75 -2.13 -8.62 -22.54
C LEU A 75 -0.72 -8.87 -23.08
N LYS A 76 -0.65 -9.24 -24.36
CA LYS A 76 0.61 -9.52 -25.05
C LYS A 76 1.45 -8.26 -25.24
N SER A 77 2.70 -8.29 -24.79
CA SER A 77 3.68 -7.22 -25.05
C SER A 77 4.05 -7.14 -26.52
N ARG A 78 4.17 -5.92 -27.06
CA ARG A 78 4.69 -5.72 -28.42
C ARG A 78 6.19 -5.96 -28.53
N ILE A 79 6.96 -5.39 -27.60
CA ILE A 79 8.43 -5.38 -27.61
C ILE A 79 8.94 -5.48 -26.17
N LEU A 80 10.13 -6.04 -26.00
CA LEU A 80 10.73 -6.25 -24.68
C LEU A 80 11.19 -4.94 -24.01
N ILE A 81 11.72 -4.02 -24.82
CA ILE A 81 12.20 -2.69 -24.41
C ILE A 81 11.66 -1.68 -25.41
N GLU A 82 10.96 -0.64 -24.96
CA GLU A 82 10.46 0.39 -25.89
C GLU A 82 11.57 1.28 -26.41
N GLU A 83 11.50 1.67 -27.69
CA GLU A 83 12.55 2.48 -28.34
C GLU A 83 12.83 3.80 -27.61
N LYS A 84 11.78 4.43 -27.07
CA LYS A 84 11.85 5.68 -26.28
C LYS A 84 11.79 5.45 -24.77
N ALA A 85 11.94 4.22 -24.28
CA ALA A 85 11.95 3.94 -22.86
C ALA A 85 13.16 4.58 -22.16
N LEU A 86 12.93 5.08 -20.94
CA LEU A 86 13.97 5.52 -20.02
C LEU A 86 14.86 4.35 -19.56
N TYR A 87 14.30 3.15 -19.46
CA TYR A 87 15.05 1.94 -19.18
C TYR A 87 15.58 1.32 -20.47
N LYS A 88 16.87 0.99 -20.48
CA LYS A 88 17.55 0.33 -21.60
C LYS A 88 17.81 -1.15 -21.34
N PHE A 89 17.08 -1.74 -20.39
CA PHE A 89 17.15 -3.13 -20.00
C PHE A 89 15.73 -3.69 -19.82
N PRO A 90 15.53 -5.02 -19.91
CA PRO A 90 14.21 -5.64 -19.76
C PRO A 90 13.62 -5.40 -18.36
N ASN A 91 12.36 -4.96 -18.33
CA ASN A 91 11.59 -4.78 -17.09
C ASN A 91 10.34 -5.64 -17.18
N PHE A 92 10.02 -6.32 -16.08
CA PHE A 92 8.88 -7.21 -15.98
C PHE A 92 8.07 -6.89 -14.72
N SER A 93 6.74 -6.99 -14.82
CA SER A 93 5.83 -6.69 -13.74
C SER A 93 5.10 -7.96 -13.28
N ILE A 94 5.02 -8.13 -11.97
CA ILE A 94 4.19 -9.10 -11.28
C ILE A 94 3.19 -8.29 -10.45
N GLU A 95 1.91 -8.46 -10.74
CA GLU A 95 0.84 -7.84 -9.98
C GLU A 95 0.29 -8.84 -8.96
N MET A 96 0.36 -8.47 -7.69
CA MET A 96 -0.15 -9.26 -6.58
C MET A 96 -0.83 -8.37 -5.56
N GLU A 97 -2.10 -8.64 -5.29
CA GLU A 97 -2.86 -7.90 -4.28
C GLU A 97 -2.19 -7.99 -2.89
N THR A 98 -2.38 -6.93 -2.12
CA THR A 98 -1.89 -6.78 -0.76
C THR A 98 -2.36 -7.94 0.11
N GLY A 99 -1.44 -8.46 0.92
CA GLY A 99 -1.70 -9.57 1.83
C GLY A 99 -1.59 -10.98 1.25
N THR A 100 -1.37 -11.12 -0.06
CA THR A 100 -1.22 -12.41 -0.73
C THR A 100 0.20 -13.01 -0.60
N GLY A 101 1.16 -12.28 -0.02
CA GLY A 101 2.51 -12.77 0.26
C GLY A 101 3.58 -12.39 -0.77
N LYS A 102 3.41 -11.24 -1.45
CA LYS A 102 4.37 -10.64 -2.40
C LYS A 102 5.84 -10.73 -1.97
N THR A 103 6.15 -10.42 -0.71
CA THR A 103 7.51 -10.52 -0.14
C THR A 103 8.06 -11.93 -0.16
N TYR A 104 7.24 -12.92 0.21
CA TYR A 104 7.63 -14.33 0.13
C TYR A 104 7.87 -14.76 -1.32
N VAL A 105 7.00 -14.35 -2.24
CA VAL A 105 7.12 -14.64 -3.67
C VAL A 105 8.44 -14.13 -4.23
N TYR A 106 8.75 -12.83 -4.11
CA TYR A 106 9.99 -12.32 -4.73
C TYR A 106 11.26 -12.88 -4.06
N LEU A 107 11.23 -13.15 -2.74
CA LEU A 107 12.37 -13.78 -2.06
C LEU A 107 12.55 -15.19 -2.58
N ARG A 108 11.47 -15.95 -2.76
CA ARG A 108 11.53 -17.29 -3.29
C ARG A 108 11.97 -17.31 -4.76
N THR A 109 11.52 -16.34 -5.56
CA THR A 109 11.98 -16.13 -6.94
C THR A 109 13.50 -15.97 -7.03
N ILE A 110 14.15 -15.29 -6.07
CA ILE A 110 15.61 -15.18 -6.02
C ILE A 110 16.27 -16.57 -5.94
N PHE A 111 15.76 -17.45 -5.06
CA PHE A 111 16.31 -18.79 -4.87
C PHE A 111 15.97 -19.74 -6.04
N GLU A 112 14.78 -19.64 -6.64
CA GLU A 112 14.47 -20.42 -7.85
C GLU A 112 15.33 -19.98 -9.04
N LEU A 113 15.56 -18.69 -9.22
CA LEU A 113 16.46 -18.16 -10.26
C LEU A 113 17.91 -18.61 -10.04
N ASN A 114 18.36 -18.69 -8.79
CA ASN A 114 19.65 -19.28 -8.46
C ASN A 114 19.68 -20.77 -8.79
N LYS A 115 18.71 -21.55 -8.31
CA LYS A 115 18.64 -22.99 -8.50
C LYS A 115 18.58 -23.41 -9.97
N LEU A 116 17.81 -22.70 -10.78
CA LEU A 116 17.61 -23.05 -12.18
C LEU A 116 18.72 -22.52 -13.10
N TYR A 117 19.24 -21.32 -12.82
CA TYR A 117 20.06 -20.56 -13.77
C TYR A 117 21.36 -19.99 -13.19
N GLY A 118 21.68 -20.27 -11.92
CA GLY A 118 22.94 -19.86 -11.29
C GLY A 118 23.07 -18.37 -10.98
N PHE A 119 21.97 -17.58 -11.02
CA PHE A 119 22.02 -16.17 -10.64
C PHE A 119 22.38 -16.00 -9.16
N LYS A 120 23.30 -15.08 -8.84
CA LYS A 120 23.85 -14.91 -7.48
C LYS A 120 23.77 -13.49 -6.95
N LYS A 121 23.67 -12.48 -7.83
CA LYS A 121 23.75 -11.06 -7.44
C LYS A 121 22.38 -10.40 -7.55
N PHE A 122 21.76 -10.09 -6.41
CA PHE A 122 20.42 -9.52 -6.35
C PHE A 122 20.40 -8.23 -5.55
N ILE A 123 19.62 -7.26 -6.04
CA ILE A 123 19.37 -6.00 -5.33
C ILE A 123 17.87 -5.83 -5.14
N ILE A 124 17.43 -5.69 -3.89
CA ILE A 124 16.05 -5.36 -3.56
C ILE A 124 15.97 -3.85 -3.33
N VAL A 125 15.22 -3.16 -4.20
CA VAL A 125 14.97 -1.72 -4.13
C VAL A 125 13.62 -1.49 -3.49
N VAL A 126 13.60 -0.75 -2.38
CA VAL A 126 12.39 -0.43 -1.61
C VAL A 126 12.23 1.09 -1.46
N PRO A 127 11.00 1.62 -1.32
CA PRO A 127 10.77 3.08 -1.29
C PRO A 127 11.00 3.72 0.09
N SER A 128 10.93 2.93 1.17
CA SER A 128 10.93 3.45 2.54
C SER A 128 11.74 2.58 3.49
N VAL A 129 12.18 3.20 4.60
CA VAL A 129 12.86 2.50 5.69
C VAL A 129 11.95 1.43 6.30
N ALA A 130 10.64 1.66 6.41
CA ALA A 130 9.71 0.70 7.00
C ALA A 130 9.56 -0.58 6.14
N ILE A 131 9.46 -0.45 4.81
CA ILE A 131 9.50 -1.62 3.91
C ILE A 131 10.83 -2.34 4.06
N ARG A 132 11.94 -1.58 4.05
CA ARG A 132 13.29 -2.14 4.21
C ARG A 132 13.44 -3.03 5.44
N GLU A 133 13.05 -2.53 6.61
CA GLU A 133 13.10 -3.30 7.86
C GLU A 133 12.17 -4.53 7.79
N GLY A 134 11.00 -4.39 7.16
CA GLY A 134 10.09 -5.50 6.90
C GLY A 134 10.72 -6.61 6.03
N VAL A 135 11.48 -6.25 4.99
CA VAL A 135 12.21 -7.20 4.14
C VAL A 135 13.33 -7.88 4.92
N VAL A 136 14.13 -7.12 5.68
CA VAL A 136 15.22 -7.66 6.52
C VAL A 136 14.67 -8.70 7.50
N ASN A 137 13.58 -8.36 8.18
CA ASN A 137 12.94 -9.29 9.12
C ASN A 137 12.37 -10.51 8.40
N SER A 138 11.76 -10.34 7.22
CA SER A 138 11.24 -11.45 6.42
C SER A 138 12.34 -12.43 6.02
N ILE A 139 13.50 -11.92 5.57
CA ILE A 139 14.67 -12.76 5.24
C ILE A 139 15.15 -13.53 6.48
N LYS A 140 15.22 -12.87 7.64
CA LYS A 140 15.63 -13.50 8.91
C LYS A 140 14.70 -14.66 9.29
N ILE A 141 13.39 -14.46 9.22
CA ILE A 141 12.38 -15.45 9.59
C ILE A 141 12.36 -16.61 8.58
N ILE A 142 12.47 -16.31 7.28
CA ILE A 142 12.39 -17.30 6.19
C ILE A 142 13.67 -18.14 6.08
N LYS A 143 14.80 -17.70 6.64
CA LYS A 143 16.10 -18.37 6.52
C LYS A 143 16.04 -19.88 6.80
N ASP A 144 15.38 -20.28 7.89
CA ASP A 144 15.26 -21.70 8.25
C ASP A 144 14.30 -22.46 7.32
N HIS A 145 13.24 -21.80 6.85
CA HIS A 145 12.29 -22.35 5.88
C HIS A 145 12.94 -22.61 4.52
N PHE A 146 13.75 -21.67 4.02
CA PHE A 146 14.43 -21.80 2.73
C PHE A 146 15.59 -22.79 2.76
N LYS A 147 16.28 -22.94 3.90
CA LYS A 147 17.27 -24.02 4.06
C LYS A 147 16.68 -25.40 3.77
N GLY A 148 15.44 -25.65 4.19
CA GLY A 148 14.74 -26.91 3.92
C GLY A 148 14.25 -27.05 2.48
N LEU A 149 13.93 -25.95 1.79
CA LEU A 149 13.42 -25.97 0.41
C LEU A 149 14.51 -25.99 -0.67
N TYR A 150 15.67 -25.43 -0.37
CA TYR A 150 16.78 -25.22 -1.31
C TYR A 150 18.08 -25.85 -0.78
N ASP A 151 18.00 -27.04 -0.18
CA ASP A 151 19.17 -27.86 0.16
C ASP A 151 20.31 -27.12 0.90
N ASN A 152 19.95 -26.23 1.84
CA ASN A 152 20.87 -25.37 2.60
C ASN A 152 21.77 -24.44 1.74
N VAL A 153 21.27 -23.93 0.61
CA VAL A 153 21.96 -22.88 -0.19
C VAL A 153 22.44 -21.75 0.72
N ALA A 154 23.75 -21.47 0.64
CA ALA A 154 24.39 -20.39 1.37
C ALA A 154 24.04 -19.05 0.74
N PHE A 155 23.66 -18.08 1.58
CA PHE A 155 23.37 -16.73 1.15
C PHE A 155 23.70 -15.71 2.24
N ASP A 156 24.07 -14.50 1.82
CA ASP A 156 24.21 -13.33 2.68
C ASP A 156 23.26 -12.21 2.23
N SER A 157 22.75 -11.46 3.19
CA SER A 157 21.88 -10.31 2.94
C SER A 157 22.27 -9.15 3.83
N PHE A 158 22.33 -7.94 3.28
CA PHE A 158 22.64 -6.74 4.05
C PHE A 158 21.92 -5.51 3.52
N VAL A 159 21.71 -4.53 4.40
CA VAL A 159 21.21 -3.21 4.04
C VAL A 159 22.39 -2.34 3.64
N TYR A 160 22.30 -1.68 2.48
CA TYR A 160 23.31 -0.71 2.08
C TYR A 160 23.39 0.45 3.08
N GLN A 161 24.61 0.74 3.51
CA GLN A 161 24.94 1.89 4.33
C GLN A 161 26.19 2.57 3.77
N SER A 162 26.15 3.89 3.60
CA SER A 162 27.30 4.65 3.08
C SER A 162 28.54 4.57 3.97
N LYS A 163 28.37 4.22 5.26
CA LYS A 163 29.46 4.05 6.22
C LYS A 163 30.14 2.68 6.13
N ASP A 164 29.47 1.67 5.55
CA ASP A 164 29.96 0.30 5.45
C ASP A 164 30.12 -0.14 3.99
N LEU A 165 31.10 0.46 3.32
CA LEU A 165 31.44 0.14 1.93
C LEU A 165 32.11 -1.24 1.79
N SER A 166 32.59 -1.82 2.89
CA SER A 166 33.22 -3.14 2.89
C SER A 166 32.24 -4.22 2.44
N ARG A 167 30.98 -4.12 2.87
CA ARG A 167 29.88 -4.99 2.43
C ARG A 167 29.59 -4.88 0.94
N VAL A 168 29.75 -3.70 0.32
CA VAL A 168 29.55 -3.52 -1.13
C VAL A 168 30.64 -4.24 -1.92
N ARG A 169 31.89 -4.21 -1.44
CA ARG A 169 32.96 -5.01 -2.04
C ARG A 169 32.68 -6.51 -1.88
N GLN A 170 32.28 -6.94 -0.67
CA GLN A 170 31.93 -8.34 -0.39
C GLN A 170 30.80 -8.83 -1.30
N PHE A 171 29.77 -8.00 -1.51
CA PHE A 171 28.68 -8.27 -2.45
C PHE A 171 29.19 -8.58 -3.85
N ALA A 172 30.19 -7.86 -4.36
CA ALA A 172 30.73 -8.11 -5.69
C ALA A 172 31.58 -9.39 -5.74
N VAL A 173 32.40 -9.66 -4.72
CA VAL A 173 33.42 -10.73 -4.77
C VAL A 173 32.90 -12.11 -4.34
N ASN A 174 31.94 -12.20 -3.42
CA ASN A 174 31.47 -13.48 -2.87
C ASN A 174 30.84 -14.40 -3.94
N ASN A 175 31.03 -15.72 -3.84
CA ASN A 175 30.45 -16.68 -4.80
C ASN A 175 29.11 -17.30 -4.36
N GLU A 176 28.60 -16.89 -3.19
CA GLU A 176 27.29 -17.30 -2.69
C GLU A 176 26.18 -16.37 -3.20
N VAL A 177 24.92 -16.71 -2.95
CA VAL A 177 23.80 -15.79 -3.21
C VAL A 177 23.95 -14.53 -2.35
N GLN A 178 23.96 -13.36 -2.98
CA GLN A 178 24.11 -12.07 -2.34
C GLN A 178 22.87 -11.21 -2.57
N ILE A 179 22.25 -10.75 -1.49
CA ILE A 179 21.03 -9.93 -1.52
C ILE A 179 21.32 -8.58 -0.86
N MET A 180 21.50 -7.54 -1.67
CA MET A 180 21.68 -6.17 -1.18
C MET A 180 20.32 -5.45 -1.13
N ILE A 181 19.95 -4.89 0.03
CA ILE A 181 18.68 -4.17 0.21
C ILE A 181 18.97 -2.67 0.26
N ILE A 182 18.32 -1.91 -0.61
CA ILE A 182 18.62 -0.47 -0.80
C ILE A 182 17.36 0.38 -0.86
N ASN A 183 17.48 1.63 -0.42
CA ASN A 183 16.50 2.66 -0.72
C ASN A 183 16.96 3.48 -1.92
N ILE A 184 16.05 3.89 -2.81
CA ILE A 184 16.40 4.50 -4.09
C ILE A 184 17.19 5.81 -3.94
N GLN A 185 16.94 6.60 -2.89
CA GLN A 185 17.64 7.87 -2.69
C GLN A 185 19.14 7.68 -2.43
N ALA A 186 19.58 6.50 -1.97
CA ALA A 186 20.99 6.23 -1.70
C ALA A 186 21.87 6.25 -2.98
N PHE A 187 21.25 6.06 -4.15
CA PHE A 187 21.93 5.97 -5.45
C PHE A 187 21.61 7.16 -6.37
N GLN A 188 20.75 8.09 -5.94
CA GLN A 188 20.47 9.29 -6.71
C GLN A 188 21.75 10.13 -6.88
N LYS A 189 21.96 10.69 -8.07
CA LYS A 189 23.08 11.59 -8.34
C LYS A 189 22.68 12.99 -7.89
N ASP A 190 23.41 13.56 -6.94
CA ASP A 190 23.16 14.93 -6.44
C ASP A 190 23.74 16.02 -7.35
N ALA A 191 24.58 15.67 -8.34
CA ALA A 191 25.33 16.62 -9.16
C ALA A 191 24.67 17.01 -10.51
N GLY A 192 23.34 16.90 -10.62
CA GLY A 192 22.64 17.15 -11.88
C GLY A 192 22.64 15.93 -12.79
N ASP A 193 21.92 16.02 -13.90
CA ASP A 193 21.63 14.87 -14.75
C ASP A 193 22.77 14.61 -15.75
N ASP A 194 23.12 13.34 -15.94
CA ASP A 194 24.16 12.84 -16.84
C ASP A 194 25.59 13.31 -16.54
N VAL A 195 26.02 13.03 -15.31
CA VAL A 195 27.36 13.39 -14.83
C VAL A 195 28.41 12.44 -15.42
N ASN A 196 29.19 12.95 -16.37
CA ASN A 196 30.47 12.34 -16.71
C ASN A 196 31.46 12.64 -15.57
N TYR A 197 31.81 11.62 -14.81
CA TYR A 197 32.70 11.75 -13.65
C TYR A 197 34.08 12.28 -14.01
N ALA A 198 34.55 12.06 -15.25
CA ALA A 198 35.83 12.58 -15.73
C ALA A 198 35.81 14.10 -15.98
N THR A 199 34.64 14.73 -16.07
CA THR A 199 34.48 16.17 -16.34
C THR A 199 34.04 16.96 -15.11
N LEU A 200 33.93 16.33 -13.95
CA LEU A 200 33.50 16.99 -12.72
C LEU A 200 34.62 17.81 -12.08
N THR A 201 34.26 18.98 -11.54
CA THR A 201 35.16 19.72 -10.65
C THR A 201 35.23 19.06 -9.26
N ASN A 202 36.32 19.30 -8.52
CA ASN A 202 36.49 18.80 -7.15
C ASN A 202 35.34 19.20 -6.20
N GLU A 203 34.73 20.38 -6.42
CA GLU A 203 33.57 20.83 -5.65
C GLU A 203 32.30 20.04 -5.99
N GLN A 204 32.11 19.67 -7.26
CA GLN A 204 30.99 18.85 -7.69
C GLN A 204 31.15 17.40 -7.20
N ILE A 205 32.36 16.84 -7.20
CA ILE A 205 32.66 15.50 -6.67
C ILE A 205 32.29 15.40 -5.19
N LYS A 206 32.64 16.42 -4.39
CA LYS A 206 32.30 16.48 -2.95
C LYS A 206 30.80 16.52 -2.68
N ARG A 207 29.98 16.95 -3.65
CA ARG A 207 28.51 16.99 -3.54
C ARG A 207 27.85 15.68 -3.93
N LEU A 208 28.57 14.73 -4.51
CA LEU A 208 28.01 13.42 -4.86
C LEU A 208 27.75 12.58 -3.61
N ASN A 209 26.81 11.65 -3.70
CA ASN A 209 26.69 10.60 -2.70
C ASN A 209 27.97 9.73 -2.64
N VAL A 210 28.31 9.23 -1.44
CA VAL A 210 29.55 8.44 -1.18
C VAL A 210 29.74 7.29 -2.18
N ILE A 211 28.64 6.69 -2.63
CA ILE A 211 28.65 5.58 -3.59
C ILE A 211 29.24 5.93 -4.97
N HIS A 212 29.20 7.21 -5.30
CA HIS A 212 29.65 7.80 -6.55
C HIS A 212 31.03 8.45 -6.45
N GLN A 213 31.63 8.46 -5.24
CA GLN A 213 32.94 9.03 -4.96
C GLN A 213 34.00 7.94 -4.94
N GLU A 214 35.23 8.28 -5.34
CA GLU A 214 36.39 7.41 -5.16
C GLU A 214 36.68 7.26 -3.66
N GLN A 215 37.01 6.04 -3.24
CA GLN A 215 37.24 5.72 -1.83
C GLN A 215 38.54 4.93 -1.69
N ASP A 216 39.44 5.40 -0.82
CA ASP A 216 40.71 4.71 -0.55
C ASP A 216 40.47 3.28 -0.05
N LYS A 217 39.43 3.09 0.79
CA LYS A 217 38.98 1.78 1.28
C LYS A 217 38.51 0.84 0.16
N MET A 218 38.19 1.39 -1.01
CA MET A 218 37.78 0.67 -2.21
C MET A 218 38.89 0.61 -3.26
N SER A 219 40.15 0.78 -2.85
CA SER A 219 41.33 0.79 -3.74
C SER A 219 41.29 1.93 -4.76
N GLY A 220 40.79 3.11 -4.35
CA GLY A 220 40.63 4.28 -5.22
C GLY A 220 39.50 4.17 -6.24
N ARG A 221 38.71 3.09 -6.20
CA ARG A 221 37.56 2.87 -7.09
C ARG A 221 36.28 3.39 -6.43
N ARG A 222 35.25 3.60 -7.25
CA ARG A 222 33.93 4.05 -6.77
C ARG A 222 33.10 2.82 -6.37
N PRO A 223 32.42 2.82 -5.21
CA PRO A 223 31.60 1.68 -4.81
C PRO A 223 30.54 1.26 -5.85
N ILE A 224 29.99 2.21 -6.60
CA ILE A 224 29.05 1.93 -7.69
C ILE A 224 29.64 1.03 -8.80
N GLU A 225 30.95 1.11 -9.07
CA GLU A 225 31.60 0.30 -10.11
C GLU A 225 31.58 -1.18 -9.75
N TYR A 226 31.80 -1.50 -8.46
CA TYR A 226 31.68 -2.87 -7.96
C TYR A 226 30.25 -3.39 -8.18
N VAL A 227 29.23 -2.59 -7.82
CA VAL A 227 27.83 -2.97 -8.03
C VAL A 227 27.53 -3.18 -9.52
N GLN A 228 27.90 -2.23 -10.38
CA GLN A 228 27.65 -2.30 -11.83
C GLN A 228 28.33 -3.51 -12.49
N SER A 229 29.52 -3.87 -12.03
CA SER A 229 30.26 -5.03 -12.55
C SER A 229 29.54 -6.36 -12.30
N THR A 230 28.67 -6.42 -11.27
CA THR A 230 27.93 -7.63 -10.93
C THR A 230 26.76 -7.92 -11.87
N HIS A 231 26.35 -6.96 -12.70
CA HIS A 231 25.12 -7.02 -13.51
C HIS A 231 23.93 -7.57 -12.69
N PRO A 232 23.51 -6.86 -11.64
CA PRO A 232 22.58 -7.40 -10.66
C PRO A 232 21.19 -7.64 -11.27
N VAL A 233 20.49 -8.65 -10.76
CA VAL A 233 19.04 -8.77 -10.96
C VAL A 233 18.35 -7.85 -9.96
N LEU A 234 17.49 -6.95 -10.44
CA LEU A 234 16.77 -6.03 -9.56
C LEU A 234 15.39 -6.60 -9.21
N ILE A 235 15.08 -6.59 -7.93
CA ILE A 235 13.73 -6.77 -7.41
C ILE A 235 13.25 -5.39 -6.92
N ILE A 236 12.19 -4.86 -7.52
CA ILE A 236 11.64 -3.56 -7.15
C ILE A 236 10.30 -3.79 -6.44
N ASP A 237 10.24 -3.47 -5.15
CA ASP A 237 9.01 -3.52 -4.37
C ASP A 237 8.34 -2.14 -4.36
N GLU A 238 7.04 -2.10 -4.59
CA GLU A 238 6.25 -0.87 -4.73
C GLU A 238 6.85 0.14 -5.75
N PRO A 239 7.03 -0.26 -7.03
CA PRO A 239 7.59 0.56 -8.10
C PRO A 239 6.95 1.95 -8.20
N GLN A 240 5.64 2.08 -8.01
CA GLN A 240 4.91 3.34 -8.07
C GLN A 240 5.42 4.42 -7.09
N SER A 241 6.15 4.01 -6.05
CA SER A 241 6.79 4.90 -5.08
C SER A 241 8.30 5.02 -5.33
N VAL A 242 8.94 3.94 -5.80
CA VAL A 242 10.39 3.88 -6.09
C VAL A 242 10.77 4.60 -7.38
N ASP A 243 9.99 4.46 -8.45
CA ASP A 243 10.37 4.81 -9.81
C ASP A 243 9.56 5.97 -10.41
N SER A 244 8.88 6.71 -9.53
CA SER A 244 7.95 7.80 -9.84
C SER A 244 8.59 9.02 -10.51
N THR A 245 9.92 9.18 -10.48
CA THR A 245 10.62 10.35 -11.03
C THR A 245 11.68 9.97 -12.08
N PRO A 246 11.98 10.84 -13.05
CA PRO A 246 13.10 10.62 -13.98
C PRO A 246 14.45 10.46 -13.28
N LYS A 247 14.64 11.08 -12.11
CA LYS A 247 15.85 10.92 -11.29
C LYS A 247 15.96 9.53 -10.68
N SER A 248 14.89 9.00 -10.11
CA SER A 248 14.86 7.61 -9.59
C SER A 248 15.06 6.59 -10.70
N GLN A 249 14.42 6.79 -11.85
CA GLN A 249 14.57 5.89 -13.00
C GLN A 249 16.02 5.84 -13.49
N ARG A 250 16.71 6.99 -13.57
CA ARG A 250 18.14 7.03 -13.90
C ARG A 250 19.02 6.40 -12.83
N ALA A 251 18.69 6.57 -11.55
CA ALA A 251 19.43 5.91 -10.47
C ALA A 251 19.33 4.38 -10.58
N ILE A 252 18.16 3.84 -10.92
CA ILE A 252 17.96 2.41 -11.20
C ILE A 252 18.79 1.98 -12.41
N SER A 253 18.72 2.69 -13.54
CA SER A 253 19.51 2.38 -14.73
C SER A 253 21.02 2.42 -14.46
N ASN A 254 21.47 3.32 -13.59
CA ASN A 254 22.87 3.44 -13.20
C ASN A 254 23.37 2.25 -12.35
N LEU A 255 22.52 1.33 -11.90
CA LEU A 255 22.95 0.07 -11.29
C LEU A 255 23.48 -0.95 -12.32
N ASN A 256 23.30 -0.67 -13.62
CA ASN A 256 23.64 -1.57 -14.74
C ASN A 256 23.04 -2.98 -14.58
N PRO A 257 21.71 -3.11 -14.40
CA PRO A 257 21.10 -4.42 -14.14
C PRO A 257 20.97 -5.29 -15.39
N LEU A 258 20.93 -6.62 -15.20
CA LEU A 258 20.55 -7.53 -16.30
C LEU A 258 19.09 -7.34 -16.71
N PHE A 259 18.21 -7.33 -15.72
CA PHE A 259 16.78 -7.08 -15.85
C PHE A 259 16.20 -6.68 -14.48
N ALA A 260 14.97 -6.18 -14.47
CA ALA A 260 14.22 -5.91 -13.24
C ALA A 260 12.89 -6.64 -13.21
N ILE A 261 12.54 -7.14 -12.03
CA ILE A 261 11.22 -7.72 -11.71
C ILE A 261 10.56 -6.82 -10.68
N ARG A 262 9.36 -6.33 -11.01
CA ARG A 262 8.64 -5.31 -10.25
C ARG A 262 7.41 -5.93 -9.62
N TYR A 263 7.29 -5.80 -8.31
CA TYR A 263 6.19 -6.38 -7.54
C TYR A 263 5.33 -5.27 -6.95
N SER A 264 4.04 -5.25 -7.29
CA SER A 264 3.06 -4.28 -6.75
C SER A 264 1.64 -4.83 -6.80
N ALA A 265 0.74 -4.24 -6.02
CA ALA A 265 -0.71 -4.37 -6.24
C ALA A 265 -1.27 -3.25 -7.15
N THR A 266 -0.50 -2.18 -7.35
CA THR A 266 -0.97 -0.93 -7.98
C THR A 266 0.10 -0.40 -8.95
N HIS A 267 0.41 -1.16 -9.99
CA HIS A 267 1.35 -0.69 -11.02
C HIS A 267 0.75 0.51 -11.75
N THR A 268 1.44 1.65 -11.75
CA THR A 268 1.05 2.80 -12.57
C THR A 268 1.26 2.52 -14.06
N ASN A 269 2.38 1.88 -14.40
CA ASN A 269 2.76 1.48 -15.75
C ASN A 269 3.36 0.06 -15.67
N PRO A 270 2.57 -1.01 -15.86
CA PRO A 270 3.09 -2.37 -15.80
C PRO A 270 3.97 -2.65 -17.03
N TYR A 271 5.27 -2.90 -16.80
CA TYR A 271 6.22 -3.26 -17.86
C TYR A 271 6.15 -4.76 -18.08
N ASN A 272 5.87 -5.22 -19.30
CA ASN A 272 5.82 -6.66 -19.64
C ASN A 272 5.17 -7.50 -18.53
N LEU A 273 3.89 -7.23 -18.27
CA LEU A 273 3.13 -7.90 -17.22
C LEU A 273 3.20 -9.41 -17.42
N LEU A 274 3.71 -10.12 -16.42
CA LEU A 274 3.87 -11.58 -16.45
C LEU A 274 2.67 -12.27 -15.80
N TYR A 275 2.23 -11.76 -14.66
CA TYR A 275 1.22 -12.40 -13.82
C TYR A 275 0.38 -11.33 -13.13
N GLN A 276 -0.93 -11.59 -13.00
CA GLN A 276 -1.89 -10.71 -12.34
C GLN A 276 -2.78 -11.47 -11.37
N LEU A 277 -2.62 -11.17 -10.09
CA LEU A 277 -3.56 -11.49 -9.02
C LEU A 277 -4.17 -10.19 -8.49
N ASP A 278 -5.17 -9.73 -9.22
CA ASP A 278 -5.96 -8.55 -8.90
C ASP A 278 -6.85 -8.79 -7.65
N PRO A 279 -7.43 -7.74 -7.05
CA PRO A 279 -8.27 -7.88 -5.85
C PRO A 279 -9.51 -8.76 -6.04
N ILE A 280 -10.08 -8.83 -7.25
CA ILE A 280 -11.25 -9.66 -7.53
C ILE A 280 -10.82 -11.13 -7.46
N ARG A 281 -9.75 -11.50 -8.16
CA ARG A 281 -9.17 -12.85 -8.13
C ARG A 281 -8.74 -13.22 -6.71
N ALA A 282 -8.08 -12.31 -5.98
CA ALA A 282 -7.67 -12.56 -4.60
C ALA A 282 -8.87 -12.82 -3.68
N TYR A 283 -9.98 -12.10 -3.89
CA TYR A 283 -11.24 -12.31 -3.18
C TYR A 283 -11.92 -13.63 -3.56
N ASP A 284 -12.07 -13.92 -4.85
CA ASP A 284 -12.69 -15.14 -5.37
C ASP A 284 -11.94 -16.41 -4.94
N MET A 285 -10.61 -16.33 -4.91
CA MET A 285 -9.72 -17.39 -4.41
C MET A 285 -9.66 -17.45 -2.88
N LYS A 286 -10.38 -16.56 -2.17
CA LYS A 286 -10.47 -16.50 -0.70
C LYS A 286 -9.10 -16.32 -0.03
N LEU A 287 -8.21 -15.58 -0.68
CA LEU A 287 -6.84 -15.33 -0.22
C LEU A 287 -6.74 -14.12 0.70
N VAL A 288 -7.81 -13.33 0.80
CA VAL A 288 -7.90 -12.10 1.59
C VAL A 288 -9.20 -12.06 2.41
N LYS A 289 -9.24 -11.21 3.44
CA LYS A 289 -10.46 -10.96 4.20
C LYS A 289 -11.54 -10.30 3.33
N GLN A 290 -12.79 -10.66 3.57
CA GLN A 290 -13.95 -9.97 3.01
C GLN A 290 -14.11 -8.60 3.69
N ILE A 291 -14.45 -7.57 2.92
CA ILE A 291 -14.67 -6.22 3.45
C ILE A 291 -16.14 -6.08 3.84
N GLU A 292 -16.39 -5.69 5.07
CA GLU A 292 -17.70 -5.30 5.60
C GLU A 292 -17.62 -3.84 6.00
N VAL A 293 -18.53 -2.98 5.53
CA VAL A 293 -18.54 -1.57 5.91
C VAL A 293 -19.66 -1.33 6.91
N VAL A 294 -19.32 -0.69 8.02
CA VAL A 294 -20.30 -0.18 8.96
C VAL A 294 -20.45 1.31 8.70
N ASP A 295 -21.65 1.70 8.28
CA ASP A 295 -22.00 3.09 8.08
C ASP A 295 -22.11 3.78 9.44
N ALA A 296 -21.15 4.64 9.74
CA ALA A 296 -21.14 5.45 10.95
C ALA A 296 -21.74 6.84 10.73
N SER A 297 -22.13 7.19 9.50
CA SER A 297 -23.06 8.29 9.30
C SER A 297 -24.40 7.79 9.83
N GLY A 298 -24.72 8.15 11.07
CA GLY A 298 -25.99 7.78 11.70
C GLY A 298 -27.09 8.04 10.68
N GLY A 299 -27.75 6.96 10.23
CA GLY A 299 -28.49 6.96 8.96
C GLY A 299 -29.24 8.26 8.81
N GLN A 300 -28.87 9.08 7.81
CA GLN A 300 -29.54 10.36 7.60
C GLN A 300 -31.01 10.02 7.39
N ASP A 301 -31.85 10.40 8.35
CA ASP A 301 -33.28 10.23 8.24
C ASP A 301 -33.78 11.23 7.21
N PHE A 302 -33.71 10.84 5.93
CA PHE A 302 -34.17 11.64 4.80
C PHE A 302 -35.68 11.91 4.87
N ASN A 303 -36.41 11.43 5.88
CA ASN A 303 -37.78 11.87 6.17
C ASN A 303 -37.85 13.21 6.92
N LYS A 304 -36.72 13.75 7.39
CA LYS A 304 -36.67 15.04 8.08
C LYS A 304 -36.30 16.18 7.13
N THR A 305 -36.91 17.34 7.32
CA THR A 305 -36.57 18.57 6.60
C THR A 305 -35.18 19.07 7.02
N MET A 306 -34.27 19.28 6.06
CA MET A 306 -32.93 19.83 6.32
C MET A 306 -32.68 21.10 5.50
N VAL A 307 -32.19 22.15 6.14
CA VAL A 307 -31.62 23.34 5.49
C VAL A 307 -30.29 23.66 6.14
N ARG A 308 -29.19 23.44 5.41
CA ARG A 308 -27.82 23.81 5.84
C ARG A 308 -27.36 25.04 5.07
N LEU A 309 -26.95 26.10 5.74
CA LEU A 309 -26.41 27.30 5.08
C LEU A 309 -24.90 27.15 4.86
N ASP A 310 -24.47 26.94 3.61
CA ASP A 310 -23.05 26.69 3.30
C ASP A 310 -22.25 27.99 3.17
N ALA A 311 -22.86 29.05 2.62
CA ALA A 311 -22.21 30.35 2.45
C ALA A 311 -23.22 31.47 2.19
N VAL A 312 -22.90 32.70 2.60
CA VAL A 312 -23.61 33.93 2.22
C VAL A 312 -22.66 34.88 1.50
N GLY A 313 -23.15 35.59 0.49
CA GLY A 313 -22.32 36.53 -0.25
C GLY A 313 -23.01 37.13 -1.47
N TYR A 314 -22.23 37.91 -2.22
CA TYR A 314 -22.69 38.62 -3.40
C TYR A 314 -22.15 37.91 -4.64
N TRP A 315 -22.99 37.10 -5.30
CA TRP A 315 -22.61 36.35 -6.49
C TRP A 315 -23.45 36.73 -7.72
N PRO A 316 -22.82 37.17 -8.83
CA PRO A 316 -21.40 37.56 -8.97
C PRO A 316 -21.05 38.78 -8.08
N LYS A 317 -19.75 39.09 -7.88
CA LYS A 317 -19.27 40.17 -6.97
C LYS A 317 -19.86 41.57 -7.23
N THR A 318 -20.51 41.77 -8.38
CA THR A 318 -21.23 42.98 -8.78
C THR A 318 -22.70 43.01 -8.32
N SER A 319 -23.20 41.94 -7.70
CA SER A 319 -24.57 41.84 -7.19
C SER A 319 -24.79 42.85 -6.06
N LYS A 320 -25.91 43.57 -6.12
CA LYS A 320 -26.36 44.49 -5.06
C LYS A 320 -27.18 43.81 -3.97
N THR A 321 -27.63 42.57 -4.23
CA THR A 321 -28.42 41.79 -3.28
C THR A 321 -27.62 40.57 -2.80
N PRO A 322 -27.67 40.26 -1.49
CA PRO A 322 -27.03 39.07 -0.96
C PRO A 322 -27.76 37.81 -1.43
N GLN A 323 -27.00 36.74 -1.57
CA GLN A 323 -27.46 35.40 -1.91
C GLN A 323 -26.87 34.42 -0.91
N ALA A 324 -27.51 33.27 -0.77
CA ALA A 324 -27.03 32.17 0.04
C ALA A 324 -26.84 30.91 -0.81
N LYS A 325 -25.82 30.11 -0.49
CA LYS A 325 -25.70 28.72 -0.91
C LYS A 325 -26.18 27.86 0.24
N ILE A 326 -27.16 27.01 -0.03
CA ILE A 326 -27.70 26.10 0.98
C ILE A 326 -27.67 24.66 0.46
N THR A 327 -27.53 23.71 1.36
CA THR A 327 -27.74 22.29 1.10
C THR A 327 -29.07 21.85 1.69
N VAL A 328 -29.89 21.18 0.89
CA VAL A 328 -31.23 20.68 1.24
C VAL A 328 -31.40 19.23 0.76
N PHE A 329 -32.36 18.51 1.33
CA PHE A 329 -32.77 17.22 0.79
C PHE A 329 -33.77 17.43 -0.34
N VAL A 330 -33.62 16.64 -1.41
CA VAL A 330 -34.49 16.67 -2.58
C VAL A 330 -34.90 15.26 -2.95
N ASP A 331 -36.16 15.10 -3.36
CA ASP A 331 -36.66 13.84 -3.88
C ASP A 331 -36.36 13.75 -5.38
N THR A 332 -35.69 12.68 -5.79
CA THR A 332 -35.40 12.39 -7.20
C THR A 332 -35.96 11.04 -7.63
N PRO A 333 -36.08 10.75 -8.94
CA PRO A 333 -36.52 9.45 -9.43
C PRO A 333 -35.68 8.25 -8.93
N ASN A 334 -34.43 8.49 -8.51
CA ASN A 334 -33.51 7.49 -7.98
C ASN A 334 -33.42 7.53 -6.43
N GLY A 335 -34.36 8.20 -5.76
CA GLY A 335 -34.42 8.34 -4.30
C GLY A 335 -34.08 9.73 -3.77
N PRO A 336 -34.29 9.98 -2.46
CA PRO A 336 -33.91 11.23 -1.79
C PRO A 336 -32.40 11.42 -1.75
N ARG A 337 -31.92 12.65 -1.92
CA ARG A 337 -30.49 12.99 -1.80
C ARG A 337 -30.26 14.43 -1.36
N GLU A 338 -29.05 14.74 -0.90
CA GLU A 338 -28.60 16.13 -0.71
C GLU A 338 -28.40 16.84 -2.07
N LYS A 339 -28.79 18.11 -2.13
CA LYS A 339 -28.51 19.01 -3.27
C LYS A 339 -28.16 20.40 -2.77
N GLN A 340 -27.04 20.92 -3.24
CA GLN A 340 -26.69 22.31 -3.04
C GLN A 340 -27.43 23.20 -4.04
N ILE A 341 -28.10 24.25 -3.56
CA ILE A 341 -28.81 25.23 -4.36
C ILE A 341 -28.41 26.65 -3.96
N LYS A 342 -28.42 27.56 -4.94
CA LYS A 342 -28.25 29.00 -4.70
C LYS A 342 -29.62 29.64 -4.54
N VAL A 343 -29.80 30.36 -3.46
CA VAL A 343 -31.06 31.01 -3.10
C VAL A 343 -30.86 32.50 -2.89
N LYS A 344 -31.92 33.26 -3.17
CA LYS A 344 -32.01 34.72 -3.00
C LYS A 344 -33.31 35.07 -2.28
N HIS A 345 -33.43 36.29 -1.76
CA HIS A 345 -34.68 36.76 -1.18
C HIS A 345 -35.90 36.42 -2.07
N GLY A 346 -36.94 35.85 -1.46
CA GLY A 346 -38.16 35.37 -2.12
C GLY A 346 -38.07 33.97 -2.73
N THR A 347 -36.99 33.22 -2.48
CA THR A 347 -36.88 31.82 -2.95
C THR A 347 -37.71 30.90 -2.07
N ASP A 348 -38.56 30.09 -2.71
CA ASP A 348 -39.42 29.09 -2.08
C ASP A 348 -38.81 27.70 -2.29
N LEU A 349 -38.45 27.02 -1.18
CA LEU A 349 -37.71 25.76 -1.26
C LEU A 349 -38.53 24.60 -1.83
N THR A 350 -39.87 24.61 -1.71
CA THR A 350 -40.74 23.56 -2.27
C THR A 350 -40.53 23.39 -3.78
N LYS A 351 -40.28 24.49 -4.49
CA LYS A 351 -40.05 24.54 -5.94
C LYS A 351 -38.69 23.98 -6.35
N HIS A 352 -37.79 23.74 -5.40
CA HIS A 352 -36.44 23.27 -5.63
C HIS A 352 -36.17 21.86 -5.09
N THR A 353 -37.01 21.36 -4.18
CA THR A 353 -36.81 20.08 -3.48
C THR A 353 -37.75 18.96 -3.92
N ASN A 354 -38.88 19.29 -4.56
CA ASN A 354 -39.95 18.35 -4.90
C ASN A 354 -40.50 17.60 -3.68
N ARG A 355 -40.53 18.27 -2.52
CA ARG A 355 -41.02 17.73 -1.25
C ARG A 355 -41.95 18.73 -0.56
N SER A 356 -43.05 18.22 0.01
CA SER A 356 -44.07 19.03 0.70
C SER A 356 -43.66 19.46 2.11
N ASP A 357 -42.67 18.82 2.71
CA ASP A 357 -42.12 19.14 4.04
C ASP A 357 -41.32 20.46 4.08
N TYR A 358 -41.09 21.09 2.93
CA TYR A 358 -40.54 22.45 2.80
C TYR A 358 -41.63 23.54 2.68
N GLU A 359 -42.92 23.21 2.85
CA GLU A 359 -43.98 24.22 2.92
C GLU A 359 -43.70 25.25 4.03
N GLY A 360 -43.80 26.54 3.69
CA GLY A 360 -43.48 27.65 4.59
C GLY A 360 -42.00 28.07 4.62
N TYR A 361 -41.10 27.35 3.94
CA TYR A 361 -39.71 27.75 3.75
C TYR A 361 -39.55 28.74 2.58
N LEU A 362 -40.21 29.89 2.69
CA LEU A 362 -40.00 31.05 1.82
C LEU A 362 -38.92 31.94 2.42
N LEU A 363 -37.83 32.17 1.70
CA LEU A 363 -36.70 32.96 2.18
C LEU A 363 -37.06 34.46 2.25
N ILE A 364 -37.14 35.03 3.44
CA ILE A 364 -37.54 36.44 3.67
C ILE A 364 -36.37 37.35 4.06
N ASN A 365 -35.24 36.80 4.52
CA ASN A 365 -34.07 37.61 4.86
C ASN A 365 -32.75 36.86 4.61
N ILE A 366 -31.72 37.60 4.26
CA ILE A 366 -30.34 37.11 4.11
C ILE A 366 -29.41 38.19 4.66
N ASN A 367 -28.73 37.90 5.77
CA ASN A 367 -27.68 38.76 6.30
C ASN A 367 -26.30 38.26 5.85
N ALA A 368 -25.52 39.15 5.23
CA ALA A 368 -24.18 38.90 4.71
C ALA A 368 -23.09 39.69 5.46
N GLU A 369 -23.42 40.30 6.60
CA GLU A 369 -22.47 41.01 7.45
C GLU A 369 -21.43 40.04 8.03
N PRO A 370 -20.12 40.29 7.84
CA PRO A 370 -19.07 39.41 8.35
C PRO A 370 -19.20 39.15 9.85
N GLY A 371 -19.33 37.88 10.24
CA GLY A 371 -19.51 37.46 11.63
C GLY A 371 -20.94 37.40 12.13
N ASN A 372 -21.92 37.87 11.34
CA ASN A 372 -23.35 37.89 11.63
C ASN A 372 -24.17 37.41 10.41
N GLU A 373 -23.66 36.42 9.69
CA GLU A 373 -24.33 35.89 8.52
C GLU A 373 -25.49 34.97 8.94
N TYR A 374 -26.63 35.03 8.26
CA TYR A 374 -27.75 34.09 8.43
C TYR A 374 -28.76 34.19 7.29
N ILE A 375 -29.68 33.24 7.23
CA ILE A 375 -30.90 33.29 6.42
C ILE A 375 -32.14 33.09 7.30
N GLU A 376 -33.25 33.72 6.94
CA GLU A 376 -34.51 33.63 7.66
C GLU A 376 -35.65 33.27 6.71
N PHE A 377 -36.50 32.33 7.15
CA PHE A 377 -37.66 31.87 6.41
C PHE A 377 -38.96 32.41 7.01
N GLN A 378 -40.01 32.50 6.19
CA GLN A 378 -41.33 33.01 6.58
C GLN A 378 -41.96 32.26 7.76
N ASN A 379 -41.65 30.97 7.92
CA ASN A 379 -42.08 30.16 9.05
C ASN A 379 -41.32 30.46 10.37
N GLY A 380 -40.45 31.47 10.38
CA GLY A 380 -39.66 31.89 11.56
C GLY A 380 -38.38 31.09 11.78
N VAL A 381 -38.03 30.17 10.86
CA VAL A 381 -36.76 29.42 10.94
C VAL A 381 -35.61 30.33 10.53
N VAL A 382 -34.64 30.51 11.43
CA VAL A 382 -33.38 31.20 11.17
C VAL A 382 -32.27 30.15 11.06
N VAL A 383 -31.45 30.22 10.01
CA VAL A 383 -30.33 29.32 9.76
C VAL A 383 -29.06 30.15 9.61
N GLU A 384 -28.15 29.98 10.55
CA GLU A 384 -26.79 30.56 10.50
C GLU A 384 -25.88 29.70 9.62
N PRO A 385 -24.76 30.23 9.08
CA PRO A 385 -23.83 29.44 8.32
C PRO A 385 -23.43 28.22 9.12
N PHE A 386 -23.42 27.10 8.43
CA PHE A 386 -22.78 25.90 8.88
C PHE A 386 -21.28 26.19 8.99
N ARG A 387 -20.92 26.76 10.13
CA ARG A 387 -19.61 26.57 10.73
C ARG A 387 -19.67 25.13 11.17
N GLU A 388 -18.72 24.29 10.74
CA GLU A 388 -18.54 22.97 11.37
C GLU A 388 -18.34 23.24 12.86
N ALA A 389 -19.44 23.18 13.62
CA ALA A 389 -19.38 23.36 15.05
C ALA A 389 -18.58 22.16 15.56
N ASP A 390 -17.53 22.43 16.32
CA ASP A 390 -16.64 21.43 16.91
C ASP A 390 -17.38 20.24 17.56
N GLY A 391 -18.66 20.39 17.95
CA GLY A 391 -19.51 19.36 18.55
C GLY A 391 -20.04 18.25 17.64
N VAL A 392 -20.49 18.51 16.40
CA VAL A 392 -21.14 17.46 15.56
C VAL A 392 -20.10 16.47 15.03
N SER A 393 -18.91 16.97 14.68
CA SER A 393 -17.78 16.13 14.28
C SER A 393 -17.28 15.29 15.46
N ASP A 394 -17.24 15.86 16.66
CA ASP A 394 -16.84 15.16 17.89
C ASP A 394 -17.84 14.09 18.32
N GLU A 395 -19.15 14.35 18.24
CA GLU A 395 -20.18 13.33 18.50
C GLU A 395 -20.10 12.17 17.49
N ARG A 396 -19.88 12.47 16.21
CA ARG A 396 -19.68 11.45 15.17
C ARG A 396 -18.42 10.62 15.46
N MET A 397 -17.29 11.26 15.74
CA MET A 397 -16.05 10.56 16.09
C MET A 397 -16.21 9.69 17.34
N LYS A 398 -16.90 10.18 18.37
CA LYS A 398 -17.23 9.39 19.57
C LYS A 398 -18.09 8.18 19.23
N SER A 399 -19.10 8.34 18.38
CA SER A 399 -19.93 7.23 17.89
C SER A 399 -19.09 6.18 17.13
N GLN A 400 -18.20 6.62 16.23
CA GLN A 400 -17.28 5.74 15.51
C GLN A 400 -16.35 4.97 16.47
N LEU A 401 -15.78 5.66 17.47
CA LEU A 401 -14.97 5.05 18.52
C LEU A 401 -15.78 3.98 19.28
N GLN A 402 -16.98 4.34 19.73
CA GLN A 402 -17.86 3.45 20.49
C GLN A 402 -18.20 2.19 19.69
N GLN A 403 -18.64 2.36 18.44
CA GLN A 403 -18.97 1.25 17.54
C GLN A 403 -17.76 0.34 17.29
N THR A 404 -16.59 0.93 17.03
CA THR A 404 -15.36 0.17 16.76
C THR A 404 -14.90 -0.62 17.99
N ILE A 405 -14.99 -0.02 19.19
CA ILE A 405 -14.64 -0.69 20.44
C ILE A 405 -15.64 -1.83 20.71
N GLU A 406 -16.94 -1.60 20.56
CA GLU A 406 -17.95 -2.64 20.79
C GLU A 406 -17.81 -3.81 19.82
N GLN A 407 -17.58 -3.54 18.54
CA GLN A 407 -17.27 -4.56 17.53
C GLN A 407 -15.96 -5.30 17.84
N HIS A 408 -14.97 -4.62 18.41
CA HIS A 408 -13.74 -5.27 18.88
C HIS A 408 -14.01 -6.30 19.97
N PHE A 409 -14.76 -5.93 21.00
CA PHE A 409 -15.13 -6.85 22.07
C PHE A 409 -15.99 -8.02 21.56
N ALA A 410 -16.90 -7.77 20.62
CA ALA A 410 -17.68 -8.83 19.97
C ALA A 410 -16.78 -9.83 19.22
N LYS A 411 -15.80 -9.32 18.44
CA LYS A 411 -14.83 -10.17 17.73
C LYS A 411 -13.89 -10.91 18.69
N GLU A 412 -13.35 -10.24 19.70
CA GLU A 412 -12.52 -10.87 20.74
C GLU A 412 -13.27 -12.04 21.38
N LYS A 413 -14.53 -11.84 21.77
CA LYS A 413 -15.34 -12.90 22.37
C LYS A 413 -15.54 -14.09 21.42
N LYS A 414 -15.79 -13.82 20.13
CA LYS A 414 -15.99 -14.86 19.11
C LYS A 414 -14.72 -15.63 18.78
N LEU A 415 -13.56 -14.97 18.85
CA LEU A 415 -12.29 -15.50 18.33
C LEU A 415 -11.32 -15.99 19.44
N LYS A 416 -11.61 -15.68 20.70
CA LYS A 416 -10.81 -16.11 21.87
C LYS A 416 -10.56 -17.61 21.89
N ASP A 417 -11.60 -18.41 21.70
CA ASP A 417 -11.49 -19.89 21.72
C ASP A 417 -10.75 -20.46 20.50
N LYS A 418 -10.58 -19.65 19.45
CA LYS A 418 -9.77 -20.00 18.26
C LYS A 418 -8.30 -19.58 18.42
N GLY A 419 -7.92 -18.97 19.54
CA GLY A 419 -6.55 -18.49 19.78
C GLY A 419 -6.15 -17.35 18.85
N ILE A 420 -7.10 -16.55 18.35
CA ILE A 420 -6.83 -15.45 17.42
C ILE A 420 -6.97 -14.14 18.18
N LYS A 421 -5.86 -13.41 18.33
CA LYS A 421 -5.87 -12.05 18.89
C LYS A 421 -6.50 -11.08 17.89
N VAL A 422 -7.33 -10.15 18.36
CA VAL A 422 -7.95 -9.13 17.50
C VAL A 422 -7.19 -7.81 17.62
N LEU A 423 -6.90 -7.18 16.48
CA LEU A 423 -6.36 -5.82 16.42
C LEU A 423 -7.32 -4.88 15.69
N SER A 424 -7.39 -3.64 16.17
CA SER A 424 -8.14 -2.55 15.54
C SER A 424 -7.22 -1.37 15.23
N LEU A 425 -7.35 -0.82 14.03
CA LEU A 425 -6.55 0.30 13.55
C LEU A 425 -7.42 1.55 13.39
N PHE A 426 -7.03 2.65 14.00
CA PHE A 426 -7.66 3.95 13.90
C PHE A 426 -6.81 4.92 13.09
N PHE A 427 -7.43 5.62 12.15
CA PHE A 427 -6.82 6.72 11.41
C PHE A 427 -7.35 8.07 11.90
N ILE A 428 -6.45 8.95 12.32
CA ILE A 428 -6.78 10.25 12.91
C ILE A 428 -6.25 11.41 12.06
N ASP A 429 -6.95 12.54 12.09
CA ASP A 429 -6.55 13.74 11.34
C ASP A 429 -5.34 14.46 11.92
N HIS A 430 -5.18 14.49 13.24
CA HIS A 430 -4.07 15.19 13.86
C HIS A 430 -3.56 14.44 15.08
N VAL A 431 -2.23 14.36 15.21
CA VAL A 431 -1.56 13.73 16.37
C VAL A 431 -2.02 14.37 17.68
N LYS A 432 -2.14 15.71 17.71
CA LYS A 432 -2.62 16.48 18.88
C LYS A 432 -4.01 16.08 19.38
N SER A 433 -4.85 15.52 18.52
CA SER A 433 -6.18 15.03 18.91
C SER A 433 -6.10 13.78 19.77
N TYR A 434 -4.99 13.04 19.71
CA TYR A 434 -4.73 11.83 20.49
C TYR A 434 -3.64 12.01 21.55
N ARG A 435 -2.57 12.76 21.26
CA ARG A 435 -1.42 12.96 22.13
C ARG A 435 -0.95 14.41 22.10
N GLN A 436 -0.88 15.05 23.27
CA GLN A 436 -0.42 16.41 23.48
C GLN A 436 0.83 16.42 24.38
N PHE A 437 1.52 17.55 24.45
CA PHE A 437 2.65 17.76 25.35
C PHE A 437 2.41 19.02 26.17
N ASP A 438 2.71 18.98 27.46
CA ASP A 438 2.67 20.17 28.32
C ASP A 438 3.92 21.06 28.10
N GLU A 439 3.94 22.24 28.74
CA GLU A 439 5.06 23.20 28.67
C GLU A 439 6.41 22.61 29.12
N ASN A 440 6.40 21.51 29.87
CA ASN A 440 7.58 20.80 30.36
C ASN A 440 7.95 19.60 29.47
N GLY A 441 7.23 19.37 28.37
CA GLY A 441 7.44 18.26 27.45
C GLY A 441 6.88 16.91 27.94
N ASN A 442 6.07 16.89 28.99
CA ASN A 442 5.42 15.65 29.44
C ASN A 442 4.20 15.34 28.57
N ARG A 443 3.98 14.04 28.33
CA ARG A 443 2.85 13.56 27.52
C ARG A 443 1.52 13.80 28.24
N GLN A 444 0.57 14.38 27.52
CA GLN A 444 -0.84 14.47 27.91
C GLN A 444 -1.73 13.77 26.87
N LYS A 445 -2.89 13.31 27.34
CA LYS A 445 -3.89 12.64 26.49
C LYS A 445 -4.67 13.71 25.72
N GLY A 446 -4.73 13.55 24.40
CA GLY A 446 -5.64 14.33 23.57
C GLY A 446 -7.09 13.84 23.72
N LYS A 447 -8.05 14.60 23.16
CA LYS A 447 -9.49 14.32 23.27
C LYS A 447 -9.88 12.89 22.86
N ILE A 448 -9.30 12.36 21.79
CA ILE A 448 -9.59 11.00 21.28
C ILE A 448 -9.13 9.92 22.27
N ALA A 449 -7.95 10.10 22.89
CA ALA A 449 -7.44 9.13 23.86
C ALA A 449 -8.32 9.11 25.12
N VAL A 450 -8.77 10.28 25.59
CA VAL A 450 -9.70 10.37 26.73
C VAL A 450 -11.01 9.66 26.42
N TRP A 451 -11.65 9.98 25.29
CA TRP A 451 -12.92 9.33 24.91
C TRP A 451 -12.77 7.84 24.70
N PHE A 452 -11.65 7.39 24.11
CA PHE A 452 -11.36 5.97 23.94
C PHE A 452 -11.34 5.25 25.30
N GLU A 453 -10.64 5.79 26.29
CA GLU A 453 -10.52 5.13 27.60
C GLU A 453 -11.84 5.08 28.36
N GLU A 454 -12.64 6.16 28.28
CA GLU A 454 -13.99 6.21 28.83
C GLU A 454 -14.89 5.13 28.20
N LEU A 455 -14.97 5.11 26.87
CA LEU A 455 -15.80 4.17 26.11
C LEU A 455 -15.33 2.72 26.28
N TYR A 456 -14.02 2.48 26.30
CA TYR A 456 -13.46 1.15 26.56
C TYR A 456 -13.86 0.64 27.95
N THR A 457 -13.77 1.51 28.97
CA THR A 457 -14.15 1.16 30.34
C THR A 457 -15.64 0.89 30.44
N GLU A 458 -16.49 1.69 29.78
CA GLU A 458 -17.93 1.45 29.72
C GLU A 458 -18.26 0.09 29.07
N ILE A 459 -17.69 -0.16 27.88
CA ILE A 459 -17.98 -1.36 27.09
C ILE A 459 -17.42 -2.62 27.78
N SER A 460 -16.21 -2.58 28.33
CA SER A 460 -15.60 -3.71 29.04
C SER A 460 -16.41 -4.12 30.28
N ASN A 461 -17.15 -3.19 30.89
CA ASN A 461 -18.02 -3.45 32.03
C ASN A 461 -19.42 -3.96 31.65
N LYS A 462 -19.80 -3.96 30.36
CA LYS A 462 -21.06 -4.57 29.91
C LYS A 462 -21.10 -6.04 30.33
N PRO A 463 -22.23 -6.57 30.82
CA PRO A 463 -22.33 -7.95 31.30
C PRO A 463 -21.85 -9.01 30.30
N LEU A 464 -21.97 -8.72 29.00
CA LEU A 464 -21.56 -9.61 27.91
C LEU A 464 -20.04 -9.76 27.77
N TYR A 465 -19.27 -8.73 28.17
CA TYR A 465 -17.82 -8.60 27.91
C TYR A 465 -16.97 -8.55 29.19
N LYS A 466 -17.61 -8.48 30.36
CA LYS A 466 -16.93 -8.41 31.64
C LYS A 466 -15.91 -9.55 31.81
N GLY A 467 -14.66 -9.18 32.07
CA GLY A 467 -13.55 -10.14 32.25
C GLY A 467 -13.03 -10.78 30.95
N LEU A 468 -13.49 -10.33 29.77
CA LEU A 468 -13.00 -10.85 28.50
C LEU A 468 -11.52 -10.51 28.27
N LEU A 469 -11.17 -9.23 28.49
CA LEU A 469 -9.82 -8.68 28.44
C LEU A 469 -9.41 -8.23 29.86
N PRO A 470 -8.33 -8.78 30.44
CA PRO A 470 -7.89 -8.45 31.79
C PRO A 470 -6.97 -7.21 31.82
N TYR A 471 -7.20 -6.25 30.93
CA TYR A 471 -6.32 -5.09 30.74
C TYR A 471 -7.10 -3.79 30.88
N THR A 472 -6.45 -2.79 31.50
CA THR A 472 -6.97 -1.43 31.63
C THR A 472 -6.88 -0.69 30.31
N ALA A 473 -7.67 0.38 30.16
CA ALA A 473 -7.75 1.12 28.92
C ALA A 473 -6.37 1.66 28.48
N ASP A 474 -5.60 2.24 29.41
CA ASP A 474 -4.31 2.91 29.14
C ASP A 474 -3.22 2.02 28.56
N VAL A 475 -3.32 0.68 28.69
CA VAL A 475 -2.33 -0.27 28.17
C VAL A 475 -2.77 -0.99 26.90
N VAL A 476 -4.06 -0.96 26.54
CA VAL A 476 -4.56 -1.66 25.36
C VAL A 476 -4.49 -0.82 24.08
N HIS A 477 -4.23 0.48 24.21
CA HIS A 477 -4.09 1.38 23.07
C HIS A 477 -2.78 2.15 23.08
N ASP A 478 -2.19 2.36 21.90
CA ASP A 478 -1.11 3.32 21.71
C ASP A 478 -1.12 3.88 20.28
N GLY A 479 -0.38 4.97 20.07
CA GLY A 479 -0.28 5.68 18.81
C GLY A 479 1.07 5.51 18.12
N TYR A 480 1.03 5.34 16.80
CA TYR A 480 2.16 5.46 15.90
C TYR A 480 2.08 6.79 15.15
N PHE A 481 3.05 7.67 15.38
CA PHE A 481 3.13 8.96 14.71
C PHE A 481 4.53 9.11 14.12
N SER A 482 4.65 8.87 12.81
CA SER A 482 5.94 9.05 12.13
C SER A 482 6.27 10.54 12.01
N ALA A 483 7.44 10.95 12.49
CA ALA A 483 7.97 12.28 12.22
C ALA A 483 8.39 12.38 10.75
N ASP A 484 7.78 13.31 10.00
CA ASP A 484 8.19 13.62 8.64
C ASP A 484 9.17 14.79 8.64
N LYS A 485 10.45 14.54 8.35
CA LYS A 485 11.48 15.57 8.29
C LYS A 485 11.60 16.08 6.86
N SER A 486 10.69 16.96 6.44
CA SER A 486 10.81 17.63 5.14
C SER A 486 11.51 19.00 5.25
N ARG A 487 12.60 19.16 4.49
CA ARG A 487 13.26 20.44 4.12
C ARG A 487 13.61 21.44 5.24
N GLY A 488 14.20 21.00 6.36
CA GLY A 488 14.94 21.91 7.27
C GLY A 488 14.14 23.08 7.88
N LYS A 489 12.82 23.09 7.68
CA LYS A 489 11.85 23.94 8.35
C LYS A 489 10.81 22.99 8.92
N VAL A 490 10.66 23.03 10.24
CA VAL A 490 9.54 22.40 10.94
C VAL A 490 8.29 23.08 10.39
N VAL A 491 7.58 22.40 9.49
CA VAL A 491 6.26 22.83 9.05
C VAL A 491 5.32 22.37 10.15
N GLU A 492 4.89 23.33 10.98
CA GLU A 492 3.86 23.25 12.02
C GLU A 492 3.88 22.00 12.92
N GLU A 493 4.47 22.15 14.11
CA GLU A 493 4.23 21.33 15.31
C GLU A 493 4.21 19.79 15.12
N LEU A 494 5.13 19.27 14.30
CA LEU A 494 5.57 17.87 14.36
C LEU A 494 6.84 17.73 15.19
N ASP A 495 6.93 18.47 16.30
CA ASP A 495 8.03 18.40 17.26
C ASP A 495 7.82 17.19 18.20
N THR A 496 8.17 16.00 17.72
CA THR A 496 8.64 14.92 18.61
C THR A 496 10.14 15.07 18.85
N THR A 497 10.60 16.27 19.23
CA THR A 497 11.97 16.44 19.76
C THR A 497 12.13 15.80 21.14
N GLY A 498 11.02 15.46 21.81
CA GLY A 498 10.98 14.59 22.98
C GLY A 498 10.86 13.11 22.64
N SER A 499 11.90 12.50 22.06
CA SER A 499 12.01 11.04 21.96
C SER A 499 12.13 10.47 23.38
N THR A 500 11.04 9.98 23.94
CA THR A 500 11.05 9.27 25.23
C THR A 500 11.23 7.77 24.95
N ALA A 501 11.94 7.03 25.81
CA ALA A 501 12.23 5.60 25.59
C ALA A 501 10.99 4.73 25.29
N LYS A 502 9.81 5.13 25.78
CA LYS A 502 8.53 4.48 25.47
C LYS A 502 8.08 4.67 24.02
N ASP A 503 8.41 5.77 23.35
CA ASP A 503 8.09 5.96 21.92
C ASP A 503 8.94 5.07 21.03
N ASP A 504 10.22 4.91 21.39
CA ASP A 504 11.12 3.98 20.70
C ASP A 504 10.64 2.54 20.87
N GLU A 505 10.20 2.15 22.07
CA GLU A 505 9.64 0.81 22.33
C GLU A 505 8.33 0.55 21.58
N THR A 506 7.38 1.50 21.58
CA THR A 506 6.13 1.36 20.81
C THR A 506 6.41 1.31 19.30
N TYR A 507 7.36 2.11 18.82
CA TYR A 507 7.80 2.06 17.42
C TYR A 507 8.40 0.70 17.07
N GLU A 508 9.31 0.20 17.91
CA GLU A 508 9.91 -1.13 17.75
C GLU A 508 8.85 -2.23 17.78
N LEU A 509 7.89 -2.20 18.71
CA LEU A 509 6.81 -3.18 18.78
C LEU A 509 5.94 -3.18 17.51
N ILE A 510 5.50 -1.99 17.07
CA ILE A 510 4.60 -1.88 15.93
C ILE A 510 5.31 -2.21 14.61
N MET A 511 6.58 -1.80 14.45
CA MET A 511 7.29 -1.90 13.16
C MET A 511 8.25 -3.09 13.06
N GLN A 512 8.93 -3.43 14.14
CA GLN A 512 9.98 -4.46 14.16
C GLN A 512 9.50 -5.77 14.80
N ASP A 513 8.82 -5.70 15.96
CA ASP A 513 8.38 -6.86 16.74
C ASP A 513 6.89 -7.19 16.52
N LYS A 514 6.51 -7.29 15.24
CA LYS A 514 5.13 -7.59 14.83
C LYS A 514 4.64 -8.94 15.36
N GLU A 515 5.54 -9.89 15.63
CA GLU A 515 5.18 -11.21 16.18
C GLU A 515 4.78 -11.12 17.65
N ARG A 516 5.42 -10.26 18.45
CA ARG A 516 4.99 -9.98 19.83
C ARG A 516 3.61 -9.33 19.86
N LEU A 517 3.31 -8.43 18.92
CA LEU A 517 1.98 -7.83 18.80
C LEU A 517 0.86 -8.86 18.56
N LEU A 518 1.16 -10.03 18.00
CA LEU A 518 0.20 -11.13 17.79
C LEU A 518 -0.01 -12.01 19.03
N SER A 519 0.87 -11.90 20.03
CA SER A 519 0.74 -12.62 21.30
C SER A 519 -0.45 -12.11 22.11
N ILE A 520 -1.24 -13.03 22.67
CA ILE A 520 -2.34 -12.71 23.59
C ILE A 520 -1.82 -11.99 24.84
N GLU A 521 -0.59 -12.28 25.27
CA GLU A 521 0.06 -11.69 26.45
C GLU A 521 0.34 -10.20 26.29
N GLU A 522 0.60 -9.76 25.05
CA GLU A 522 0.81 -8.35 24.72
C GLU A 522 -0.54 -7.59 24.85
N PRO A 523 -0.66 -6.61 25.76
CA PRO A 523 -1.93 -5.91 25.99
C PRO A 523 -2.39 -5.09 24.79
N LEU A 524 -1.47 -4.51 24.02
CA LEU A 524 -1.77 -3.61 22.91
C LEU A 524 -2.65 -4.29 21.84
N ARG A 525 -3.80 -3.68 21.55
CA ARG A 525 -4.84 -4.15 20.62
C ARG A 525 -5.40 -3.05 19.72
N PHE A 526 -5.41 -1.81 20.18
CA PHE A 526 -5.94 -0.66 19.46
C PHE A 526 -4.80 0.28 19.07
N ILE A 527 -4.63 0.50 17.77
CA ILE A 527 -3.48 1.24 17.25
C ILE A 527 -4.01 2.52 16.60
N PHE A 528 -3.50 3.67 17.03
CA PHE A 528 -3.85 4.97 16.45
C PHE A 528 -2.74 5.44 15.50
N SER A 529 -3.10 5.92 14.31
CA SER A 529 -2.13 6.39 13.32
C SER A 529 -2.64 7.64 12.62
N HIS A 530 -1.77 8.64 12.45
CA HIS A 530 -2.13 9.87 11.73
C HIS A 530 -1.97 9.72 10.22
N SER A 531 -0.78 9.32 9.78
CA SER A 531 -0.56 8.86 8.43
C SER A 531 -1.12 7.44 8.30
N ALA A 532 -1.46 7.00 7.08
CA ALA A 532 -1.48 5.56 6.83
C ALA A 532 -0.14 5.04 7.36
N LEU A 533 -0.13 4.10 8.32
CA LEU A 533 1.11 3.50 8.85
C LEU A 533 2.10 3.36 7.69
N ARG A 534 3.39 3.70 7.79
CA ARG A 534 4.21 3.78 6.55
C ARG A 534 4.07 2.51 5.68
N GLU A 535 4.26 2.65 4.37
CA GLU A 535 4.35 1.49 3.47
C GLU A 535 5.24 0.42 4.15
N GLY A 536 4.77 -0.82 4.26
CA GLY A 536 5.49 -1.91 4.95
C GLY A 536 4.96 -2.33 6.33
N TRP A 537 3.98 -1.62 6.92
CA TRP A 537 3.22 -2.18 8.04
C TRP A 537 2.01 -2.99 7.54
N ASP A 538 1.99 -4.26 7.91
CA ASP A 538 0.99 -5.23 7.48
C ASP A 538 0.91 -6.34 8.55
N ASN A 539 -0.22 -6.41 9.26
CA ASN A 539 -0.44 -7.35 10.35
C ASN A 539 -1.69 -8.22 10.05
N PRO A 540 -1.57 -9.55 10.06
CA PRO A 540 -2.66 -10.46 9.67
C PRO A 540 -3.89 -10.37 10.59
N ASN A 541 -3.72 -9.94 11.84
CA ASN A 541 -4.78 -9.95 12.84
C ASN A 541 -5.49 -8.60 12.99
N VAL A 542 -5.30 -7.68 12.04
CA VAL A 542 -6.14 -6.48 11.93
C VAL A 542 -7.50 -6.90 11.40
N PHE A 543 -8.53 -6.78 12.23
CA PHE A 543 -9.91 -7.10 11.88
C PHE A 543 -10.78 -5.87 11.67
N GLN A 544 -10.29 -4.70 12.06
CA GLN A 544 -11.04 -3.45 11.98
C GLN A 544 -10.15 -2.29 11.57
N ILE A 545 -10.67 -1.48 10.66
CA ILE A 545 -10.09 -0.20 10.27
C ILE A 545 -11.17 0.86 10.48
N CYS A 546 -10.91 1.79 11.39
CA CYS A 546 -11.79 2.92 11.65
C CYS A 546 -11.12 4.21 11.17
N THR A 547 -11.80 4.94 10.31
CA THR A 547 -11.31 6.22 9.76
C THR A 547 -12.06 7.35 10.45
N LEU A 548 -11.42 7.98 11.43
CA LEU A 548 -11.98 9.16 12.10
C LEU A 548 -11.83 10.43 11.25
N ARG A 549 -11.09 10.33 10.14
CA ARG A 549 -10.89 11.34 9.10
C ARG A 549 -11.66 11.04 7.83
N GLU A 550 -11.76 12.02 6.95
CA GLU A 550 -12.17 11.77 5.56
C GLU A 550 -11.11 10.91 4.84
N MET A 551 -11.58 9.89 4.11
CA MET A 551 -10.71 9.10 3.26
C MET A 551 -10.26 9.96 2.08
N GLY A 552 -8.95 9.97 1.81
CA GLY A 552 -8.35 10.76 0.74
C GLY A 552 -8.65 10.19 -0.65
N THR A 553 -7.66 10.24 -1.54
CA THR A 553 -7.78 9.70 -2.90
C THR A 553 -8.13 8.21 -2.91
N ASP A 554 -8.72 7.72 -4.01
CA ASP A 554 -9.07 6.28 -4.15
C ASP A 554 -7.85 5.38 -3.87
N ARG A 555 -6.68 5.75 -4.38
CA ARG A 555 -5.41 5.04 -4.11
C ARG A 555 -5.08 4.97 -2.61
N GLU A 556 -5.28 6.06 -1.86
CA GLU A 556 -5.07 6.07 -0.41
C GLU A 556 -6.09 5.18 0.31
N ARG A 557 -7.33 5.13 -0.19
CA ARG A 557 -8.38 4.24 0.33
C ARG A 557 -7.95 2.77 0.23
N ARG A 558 -7.55 2.28 -0.94
CA ARG A 558 -7.09 0.88 -1.11
C ARG A 558 -5.83 0.56 -0.34
N GLN A 559 -4.85 1.45 -0.31
CA GLN A 559 -3.65 1.23 0.49
C GLN A 559 -3.96 1.15 1.99
N THR A 560 -4.94 1.93 2.46
CA THR A 560 -5.38 1.92 3.85
C THR A 560 -6.07 0.59 4.19
N ILE A 561 -7.01 0.15 3.34
CA ILE A 561 -7.74 -1.11 3.53
C ILE A 561 -6.84 -2.33 3.37
N GLY A 562 -5.90 -2.30 2.40
CA GLY A 562 -4.96 -3.38 2.11
C GLY A 562 -4.17 -3.86 3.34
N ARG A 563 -3.97 -3.00 4.33
CA ARG A 563 -3.30 -3.30 5.61
C ARG A 563 -4.06 -4.26 6.51
N GLY A 564 -5.36 -4.43 6.27
CA GLY A 564 -6.23 -5.35 7.00
C GLY A 564 -6.63 -6.59 6.21
N LEU A 565 -6.25 -6.70 4.93
CA LEU A 565 -6.75 -7.75 4.03
C LEU A 565 -6.07 -9.11 4.23
N ARG A 566 -4.90 -9.17 4.87
CA ARG A 566 -4.23 -10.45 5.17
C ARG A 566 -5.13 -11.39 5.96
N LEU A 567 -5.11 -12.69 5.65
CA LEU A 567 -5.76 -13.69 6.49
C LEU A 567 -5.12 -13.75 7.88
N PRO A 568 -5.93 -13.88 8.96
CA PRO A 568 -5.44 -13.88 10.33
C PRO A 568 -4.70 -15.17 10.68
N VAL A 569 -3.92 -15.11 11.75
CA VAL A 569 -3.20 -16.25 12.32
C VAL A 569 -3.64 -16.50 13.77
N ASN A 570 -3.63 -17.77 14.19
CA ASN A 570 -3.82 -18.16 15.58
C ASN A 570 -2.49 -18.12 16.37
N GLN A 571 -2.54 -18.45 17.67
CA GLN A 571 -1.34 -18.49 18.54
C GLN A 571 -0.31 -19.56 18.15
N ASP A 572 -0.71 -20.58 17.38
CA ASP A 572 0.20 -21.59 16.83
C ASP A 572 0.94 -21.11 15.58
N GLY A 573 0.63 -19.89 15.10
CA GLY A 573 1.17 -19.31 13.88
C GLY A 573 0.52 -19.85 12.61
N ASP A 574 -0.60 -20.58 12.73
CA ASP A 574 -1.35 -21.14 11.60
C ASP A 574 -2.31 -20.10 11.01
N ARG A 575 -2.31 -20.03 9.68
CA ARG A 575 -3.19 -19.13 8.93
C ARG A 575 -4.61 -19.69 8.86
N ILE A 576 -5.58 -18.82 9.08
CA ILE A 576 -7.00 -19.19 9.17
C ILE A 576 -7.70 -18.88 7.85
N PHE A 577 -8.25 -19.90 7.21
CA PHE A 577 -8.96 -19.80 5.93
C PHE A 577 -10.49 -19.78 6.08
N ASP A 578 -11.01 -19.86 7.31
CA ASP A 578 -12.44 -19.82 7.62
C ASP A 578 -13.05 -18.44 7.28
N GLU A 579 -13.93 -18.40 6.28
CA GLU A 579 -14.64 -17.18 5.83
C GLU A 579 -15.47 -16.51 6.92
N GLN A 580 -15.96 -17.26 7.91
CA GLN A 580 -16.72 -16.69 9.02
C GLN A 580 -15.82 -15.89 9.98
N VAL A 581 -14.51 -16.11 9.92
CA VAL A 581 -13.48 -15.36 10.64
C VAL A 581 -12.92 -14.25 9.75
N ASN A 582 -12.73 -14.51 8.46
CA ASN A 582 -12.00 -13.66 7.53
C ASN A 582 -12.80 -12.45 7.06
N ARG A 583 -13.17 -11.56 8.00
CA ARG A 583 -13.93 -10.34 7.76
C ARG A 583 -13.24 -9.11 8.35
N LEU A 584 -12.85 -8.19 7.47
CA LEU A 584 -12.33 -6.88 7.80
C LEU A 584 -13.51 -5.90 7.89
N THR A 585 -13.73 -5.34 9.07
CA THR A 585 -14.76 -4.31 9.25
C THR A 585 -14.15 -2.94 9.03
N VAL A 586 -14.67 -2.17 8.08
CA VAL A 586 -14.28 -0.80 7.80
C VAL A 586 -15.36 0.13 8.35
N ILE A 587 -14.99 0.98 9.30
CA ILE A 587 -15.86 2.00 9.88
C ILE A 587 -15.44 3.33 9.28
N ALA A 588 -16.26 3.90 8.41
CA ALA A 588 -15.93 5.09 7.63
C ALA A 588 -17.00 6.18 7.73
N ASN A 589 -16.62 7.40 7.34
CA ASN A 589 -17.49 8.57 7.26
C ASN A 589 -18.22 8.67 5.91
N GLU A 590 -18.54 7.54 5.29
CA GLU A 590 -19.26 7.46 4.02
C GLU A 590 -20.21 6.26 4.00
N THR A 591 -21.27 6.36 3.20
CA THR A 591 -22.23 5.26 3.04
C THR A 591 -21.56 4.06 2.36
N PHE A 592 -22.08 2.85 2.63
CA PHE A 592 -21.58 1.62 1.98
C PHE A 592 -21.59 1.73 0.45
N GLU A 593 -22.64 2.32 -0.13
CA GLU A 593 -22.74 2.47 -1.59
C GLU A 593 -21.64 3.35 -2.18
N ASN A 594 -21.33 4.48 -1.53
CA ASN A 594 -20.28 5.38 -1.99
C ASN A 594 -18.90 4.73 -1.84
N PHE A 595 -18.67 4.06 -0.72
CA PHE A 595 -17.45 3.30 -0.48
C PHE A 595 -17.25 2.19 -1.51
N ALA A 596 -18.28 1.37 -1.74
CA ALA A 596 -18.25 0.28 -2.69
C ALA A 596 -18.05 0.76 -4.13
N ARG A 597 -18.72 1.86 -4.51
CA ARG A 597 -18.55 2.47 -5.85
C ARG A 597 -17.14 3.02 -6.04
N GLY A 598 -16.57 3.66 -5.02
CA GLY A 598 -15.19 4.13 -5.04
C GLY A 598 -14.20 2.98 -5.22
N LEU A 599 -14.36 1.92 -4.41
CA LEU A 599 -13.52 0.72 -4.52
C LEU A 599 -13.68 0.02 -5.88
N GLN A 600 -14.90 -0.11 -6.41
CA GLN A 600 -15.13 -0.67 -7.74
C GLN A 600 -14.44 0.16 -8.83
N SER A 601 -14.65 1.47 -8.85
CA SER A 601 -14.02 2.35 -9.84
C SER A 601 -12.49 2.25 -9.80
N GLU A 602 -11.92 2.06 -8.61
CA GLU A 602 -10.49 1.87 -8.44
C GLU A 602 -10.00 0.52 -8.96
N ILE A 603 -10.74 -0.56 -8.66
CA ILE A 603 -10.41 -1.89 -9.18
C ILE A 603 -10.48 -1.88 -10.70
N GLU A 604 -11.48 -1.24 -11.30
CA GLU A 604 -11.58 -1.10 -12.76
C GLU A 604 -10.35 -0.38 -13.34
N THR A 605 -9.98 0.76 -12.75
CA THR A 605 -8.84 1.57 -13.20
C THR A 605 -7.51 0.83 -13.03
N ALA A 606 -7.38 0.02 -11.98
CA ALA A 606 -6.17 -0.76 -11.72
C ALA A 606 -6.01 -1.96 -12.66
N ILE A 607 -7.12 -2.64 -12.98
CA ILE A 607 -7.12 -3.76 -13.93
C ILE A 607 -6.87 -3.24 -15.35
N ASP A 608 -7.51 -2.13 -15.72
CA ASP A 608 -7.33 -1.50 -17.02
C ASP A 608 -7.35 0.03 -16.94
N PRO A 609 -6.16 0.65 -16.94
CA PRO A 609 -6.02 2.10 -16.96
C PRO A 609 -6.61 2.75 -18.22
N SER A 610 -6.83 2.00 -19.31
CA SER A 610 -7.43 2.52 -20.55
C SER A 610 -8.96 2.66 -20.47
N GLY A 611 -9.58 2.06 -19.45
CA GLY A 611 -11.01 2.17 -19.16
C GLY A 611 -11.92 1.28 -20.01
N GLU A 612 -11.36 0.31 -20.74
CA GLU A 612 -12.13 -0.70 -21.47
C GLU A 612 -12.72 -1.76 -20.52
N PHE A 613 -12.01 -2.10 -19.44
CA PHE A 613 -12.55 -2.92 -18.36
C PHE A 613 -13.61 -2.17 -17.55
N LYS A 614 -14.77 -2.80 -17.42
CA LYS A 614 -15.89 -2.37 -16.58
C LYS A 614 -16.48 -3.60 -15.91
N PHE A 615 -16.85 -3.49 -14.64
CA PHE A 615 -17.61 -4.55 -13.98
C PHE A 615 -18.87 -4.88 -14.79
N GLY A 616 -19.08 -6.18 -15.05
CA GLY A 616 -20.19 -6.68 -15.87
C GLY A 616 -19.95 -6.71 -17.38
N ARG A 617 -18.76 -6.33 -17.87
CA ARG A 617 -18.35 -6.53 -19.28
C ARG A 617 -17.31 -7.64 -19.40
N ILE A 618 -17.42 -8.44 -20.46
CA ILE A 618 -16.45 -9.49 -20.77
C ILE A 618 -15.22 -8.83 -21.44
N PRO A 619 -13.98 -9.07 -20.98
CA PRO A 619 -12.77 -8.56 -21.64
C PRO A 619 -12.52 -9.19 -23.02
N GLN A 620 -11.85 -8.46 -23.93
CA GLN A 620 -11.52 -8.96 -25.28
C GLN A 620 -10.68 -10.26 -25.27
N ILE A 621 -9.84 -10.46 -24.25
CA ILE A 621 -8.97 -11.63 -24.12
C ILE A 621 -9.58 -12.77 -23.30
N ALA A 622 -10.82 -12.65 -22.84
CA ALA A 622 -11.45 -13.63 -21.94
C ALA A 622 -11.58 -15.04 -22.56
N PHE A 623 -11.62 -15.13 -23.89
CA PHE A 623 -11.82 -16.38 -24.62
C PHE A 623 -10.50 -17.10 -24.94
N THR A 624 -9.35 -16.57 -24.56
CA THR A 624 -8.04 -17.24 -24.74
C THR A 624 -7.95 -18.59 -24.04
N SER A 625 -8.77 -18.83 -23.01
CA SER A 625 -8.87 -20.13 -22.32
C SER A 625 -9.71 -21.18 -23.05
N LEU A 626 -10.44 -20.80 -24.11
CA LEU A 626 -11.18 -21.74 -24.94
C LEU A 626 -10.23 -22.47 -25.90
N LEU A 627 -10.58 -23.69 -26.28
CA LEU A 627 -9.89 -24.42 -27.35
C LEU A 627 -10.38 -23.91 -28.71
N ASN A 628 -9.51 -23.98 -29.71
CA ASN A 628 -9.89 -23.81 -31.12
C ASN A 628 -10.93 -24.85 -31.54
N THR A 629 -11.56 -24.64 -32.69
CA THR A 629 -12.62 -25.52 -33.24
C THR A 629 -12.21 -26.99 -33.33
N ASP A 630 -10.91 -27.24 -33.51
CA ASP A 630 -10.34 -28.58 -33.67
C ASP A 630 -9.94 -29.22 -32.33
N GLY A 631 -10.01 -28.48 -31.22
CA GLY A 631 -9.65 -28.97 -29.89
C GLY A 631 -8.15 -29.18 -29.65
N THR A 632 -7.29 -28.64 -30.51
CA THR A 632 -5.84 -28.92 -30.54
C THR A 632 -4.98 -27.89 -29.80
N ARG A 633 -5.46 -26.66 -29.68
CA ARG A 633 -4.76 -25.57 -28.96
C ARG A 633 -5.74 -24.56 -28.39
N TYR A 634 -5.29 -23.81 -27.39
CA TYR A 634 -6.01 -22.64 -26.89
C TYR A 634 -6.08 -21.51 -27.93
N LEU A 635 -7.10 -20.66 -27.83
CA LEU A 635 -7.29 -19.51 -28.70
C LEU A 635 -6.21 -18.44 -28.48
N SER A 636 -5.75 -17.82 -29.56
CA SER A 636 -4.88 -16.65 -29.49
C SER A 636 -5.64 -15.41 -29.01
N GLN A 637 -4.92 -14.36 -28.60
CA GLN A 637 -5.57 -13.09 -28.22
C GLN A 637 -6.32 -12.45 -29.39
N GLU A 638 -5.81 -12.62 -30.63
CA GLU A 638 -6.48 -12.17 -31.85
C GLU A 638 -7.76 -12.96 -32.12
N GLU A 639 -7.75 -14.29 -31.95
CA GLU A 639 -8.94 -15.13 -32.08
C GLU A 639 -9.99 -14.81 -31.00
N SER A 640 -9.55 -14.57 -29.77
CA SER A 640 -10.39 -14.11 -28.67
C SER A 640 -11.05 -12.77 -28.98
N LYS A 641 -10.29 -11.82 -29.55
CA LYS A 641 -10.81 -10.51 -29.96
C LYS A 641 -11.87 -10.65 -31.05
N VAL A 642 -11.65 -11.51 -32.04
CA VAL A 642 -12.64 -11.79 -33.09
C VAL A 642 -13.93 -12.32 -32.46
N LEU A 643 -13.87 -13.27 -31.52
CA LEU A 643 -15.05 -13.77 -30.83
C LEU A 643 -15.76 -12.67 -30.02
N TRP A 644 -15.00 -11.83 -29.33
CA TRP A 644 -15.54 -10.72 -28.56
C TRP A 644 -16.30 -9.72 -29.44
N GLU A 645 -15.83 -9.44 -30.65
CA GLU A 645 -16.52 -8.56 -31.62
C GLU A 645 -17.88 -9.12 -32.10
N HIS A 646 -18.17 -10.41 -31.87
CA HIS A 646 -19.44 -11.06 -32.23
C HIS A 646 -20.46 -11.13 -31.08
N ILE A 647 -20.10 -10.66 -29.88
CA ILE A 647 -20.94 -10.61 -28.66
C ILE A 647 -21.40 -9.16 -28.43
#